data_AF-A0A942C2Y6-F1
#
_entry.id   AF-A0A942C2Y6-F1
#
_cell.length_a   1.000
_cell.length_b   1.000
_cell.length_c   1.000
_cell.angle_alpha   90.00
_cell.angle_beta   90.00
_cell.angle_gamma   90.00
#
_symmetry.space_group_name_H-M   'P 1'
#
loop_
_entity.id
_entity.type
_entity.pdbx_description
1 polymer ?
#
loop_
_entity_poly.entity_id
_entity_poly.type
_entity_poly.pdbx_seq_one_letter_code
_entity_poly.pdbx_strand_id
1 'polypeptide(L)'
;MKKHLACTLALILSVPLSVLSIPPQTPTLKGLKKKQPTNQKPKLAPDLEEILAQDDQQALTLGQMRQNRLALKTRSNSQPTRINGVTLPSEDVAAEVKQSFIVQLDGTTPEIVLQEKLALLGGRISRRMEGMGLAVIEAPRAAIRQIAAEGSIAYVSPDRAVAAMGHIETTTGAAQIRSLVSGTTLNGTGIGIAVLDSGVDTTNKLLATFTGHPGVVYSKDFTGLGSTVDLHGHGTHVAGLATADADAGKLKAGEYNGIAPGAKVINLRVLDNDARGVASSIVTALDWCVTNKASYNIRVINLSLGTMAKDSYANDPLCLAARRAHNVGIVVVAAAGNDGKDANGNKIYGGIHSPGIDPSVITVGAANTFGTDLRSDDRVASYSSRGPTRSYTVVNGVRKYDNLIKPDLVAPGNKLINARAPNGGGAITLTTQYPALEPWTSGNDTDRAMYMSGTSMSAPVVAGAAAVLLQANPSLTPSLVKAILMYTAQPLANANMFEQGAGLLNVDGAVRLAKLVKTTLPATNGAALLTAALPTSQSSVIAGQTVKWGQGVITDWGFLYGSNLMTMWQSVYGSGQILGDATAIANGVLGIVAGKISSGVLLKSGAVSVGSSGTLLADGVVFADGTILGDGIIIGDGSVLADGSVLADGTILGDGTTRADMSLRFDAFVLGDNTACMQPIF
;
A
#
# COMPACT_ATOMS: atom_id res chain seq x y z
N MET A 1 -38.95 -56.81 -23.36
CA MET A 1 -38.32 -57.31 -22.11
C MET A 1 -38.40 -56.17 -21.09
N LYS A 2 -39.21 -56.29 -20.02
CA LYS A 2 -38.79 -56.61 -18.62
C LYS A 2 -37.52 -55.83 -18.19
N LYS A 3 -37.46 -55.10 -17.06
CA LYS A 3 -38.35 -54.74 -15.92
C LYS A 3 -37.62 -53.59 -15.16
N HIS A 4 -38.19 -52.71 -14.33
CA HIS A 4 -39.47 -52.69 -13.61
C HIS A 4 -39.95 -51.25 -13.27
N LEU A 5 -41.26 -51.09 -13.12
CA LEU A 5 -41.98 -49.93 -12.54
C LEU A 5 -43.14 -50.51 -11.68
N ALA A 6 -43.88 -49.66 -10.94
CA ALA A 6 -45.11 -49.90 -10.16
C ALA A 6 -44.88 -50.30 -8.67
N CYS A 7 -45.77 -49.99 -7.72
CA CYS A 7 -47.24 -49.79 -7.80
C CYS A 7 -47.83 -48.59 -7.02
N THR A 8 -49.08 -48.29 -7.39
CA THR A 8 -50.03 -47.29 -6.86
C THR A 8 -51.03 -47.90 -5.88
N LEU A 9 -51.70 -47.10 -5.02
CA LEU A 9 -53.10 -47.36 -4.58
C LEU A 9 -53.86 -46.07 -4.19
N ALA A 10 -55.20 -46.14 -4.23
CA ALA A 10 -56.21 -45.05 -4.16
C ALA A 10 -56.60 -44.66 -2.70
N LEU A 11 -56.95 -43.40 -2.32
CA LEU A 11 -58.10 -42.48 -2.60
C LEU A 11 -59.27 -42.58 -1.56
N ILE A 12 -59.99 -41.44 -1.34
CA ILE A 12 -61.29 -41.23 -0.62
C ILE A 12 -61.11 -40.82 0.90
N LEU A 13 -61.84 -39.92 1.62
CA LEU A 13 -63.13 -39.17 1.52
C LEU A 13 -63.14 -37.80 2.30
N SER A 14 -63.89 -36.77 1.83
CA SER A 14 -64.64 -35.70 2.57
C SER A 14 -64.01 -34.58 3.46
N VAL A 15 -64.76 -33.47 3.60
CA VAL A 15 -64.43 -32.10 4.13
C VAL A 15 -65.74 -31.54 4.78
N PRO A 16 -65.76 -30.86 5.97
CA PRO A 16 -65.66 -29.37 6.02
C PRO A 16 -65.30 -28.63 7.36
N LEU A 17 -65.00 -27.32 7.22
CA LEU A 17 -65.32 -26.13 8.07
C LEU A 17 -64.95 -25.95 9.59
N SER A 18 -64.19 -24.85 9.83
CA SER A 18 -64.43 -23.68 10.74
C SER A 18 -64.43 -23.72 12.29
N VAL A 19 -63.51 -22.90 12.87
CA VAL A 19 -63.65 -21.86 13.94
C VAL A 19 -63.95 -22.25 15.42
N LEU A 20 -62.98 -21.92 16.31
CA LEU A 20 -63.03 -21.36 17.70
C LEU A 20 -61.55 -21.19 18.19
N SER A 21 -61.11 -20.49 19.26
CA SER A 21 -61.64 -19.47 20.21
C SER A 21 -60.45 -18.66 20.83
N ILE A 22 -60.71 -17.60 21.64
CA ILE A 22 -59.72 -16.73 22.35
C ILE A 22 -60.38 -16.20 23.66
N PRO A 23 -59.71 -15.83 24.80
CA PRO A 23 -58.51 -16.29 25.54
C PRO A 23 -58.89 -16.70 27.02
N PRO A 24 -58.10 -16.58 28.15
CA PRO A 24 -57.33 -15.42 28.68
C PRO A 24 -55.89 -15.75 29.19
N GLN A 25 -55.28 -14.85 29.98
CA GLN A 25 -53.82 -14.63 30.12
C GLN A 25 -53.16 -15.23 31.38
N THR A 26 -51.86 -15.60 31.28
CA THR A 26 -50.82 -15.16 32.24
C THR A 26 -49.39 -15.37 31.67
N PRO A 27 -48.55 -14.33 31.50
CA PRO A 27 -47.16 -14.51 31.07
C PRO A 27 -46.19 -14.61 32.26
N THR A 28 -45.26 -15.56 32.22
CA THR A 28 -44.18 -15.69 33.22
C THR A 28 -42.89 -14.99 32.77
N LEU A 29 -42.11 -14.51 33.76
CA LEU A 29 -41.01 -13.54 33.63
C LEU A 29 -39.71 -14.03 32.93
N LYS A 30 -39.76 -15.09 32.11
CA LYS A 30 -38.57 -15.70 31.45
C LYS A 30 -38.50 -15.50 29.92
N GLY A 31 -39.16 -14.47 29.40
CA GLY A 31 -39.33 -14.21 27.96
C GLY A 31 -38.66 -12.93 27.41
N LEU A 32 -37.61 -12.39 28.02
CA LEU A 32 -36.93 -11.17 27.53
C LEU A 32 -35.68 -11.47 26.67
N LYS A 33 -35.86 -12.17 25.54
CA LYS A 33 -34.99 -11.95 24.38
C LYS A 33 -35.47 -10.69 23.66
N LYS A 34 -34.57 -9.72 23.42
CA LYS A 34 -34.88 -8.48 22.70
C LYS A 34 -35.58 -8.80 21.36
N LYS A 35 -36.82 -8.33 21.19
CA LYS A 35 -37.40 -8.17 19.85
C LYS A 35 -36.49 -7.23 19.07
N GLN A 36 -36.06 -7.62 17.87
CA GLN A 36 -35.49 -6.66 16.92
C GLN A 36 -36.53 -5.57 16.63
N PRO A 37 -36.15 -4.28 16.62
CA PRO A 37 -37.04 -3.24 16.15
C PRO A 37 -37.27 -3.39 14.64
N THR A 38 -38.53 -3.16 14.27
CA THR A 38 -39.05 -3.06 12.92
C THR A 38 -38.21 -2.19 11.98
N ASN A 39 -37.79 -2.75 10.83
CA ASN A 39 -37.61 -2.16 9.49
C ASN A 39 -37.36 -0.63 9.35
N GLN A 40 -36.62 0.01 10.26
CA GLN A 40 -36.19 1.40 10.14
C GLN A 40 -34.97 1.46 9.22
N LYS A 41 -34.98 2.41 8.27
CA LYS A 41 -33.78 2.72 7.48
C LYS A 41 -32.67 3.18 8.43
N PRO A 42 -31.41 2.77 8.22
CA PRO A 42 -30.30 3.24 9.03
C PRO A 42 -30.22 4.77 8.94
N LYS A 43 -30.04 5.43 10.09
CA LYS A 43 -29.95 6.89 10.20
C LYS A 43 -28.51 7.43 10.12
N LEU A 44 -27.50 6.56 9.94
CA LEU A 44 -26.10 6.94 9.84
C LEU A 44 -25.51 6.53 8.48
N ALA A 45 -24.51 7.27 8.03
CA ALA A 45 -23.65 6.86 6.94
C ALA A 45 -22.74 5.68 7.34
N PRO A 46 -22.50 4.68 6.46
CA PRO A 46 -21.74 3.48 6.84
C PRO A 46 -20.31 3.75 7.29
N ASP A 47 -19.64 4.72 6.68
CA ASP A 47 -18.29 5.18 7.06
C ASP A 47 -18.28 5.87 8.43
N LEU A 48 -19.33 6.64 8.74
CA LEU A 48 -19.52 7.25 10.05
C LEU A 48 -19.83 6.21 11.14
N GLU A 49 -20.58 5.17 10.80
CA GLU A 49 -20.87 4.05 11.71
C GLU A 49 -19.61 3.22 12.02
N GLU A 50 -18.74 3.00 11.02
CA GLU A 50 -17.42 2.37 11.21
C GLU A 50 -16.50 3.19 12.13
N ILE A 51 -16.39 4.51 11.91
CA ILE A 51 -15.60 5.41 12.76
C ILE A 51 -16.09 5.37 14.21
N LEU A 52 -17.40 5.48 14.42
CA LEU A 52 -18.01 5.42 15.76
C LEU A 52 -17.79 4.07 16.46
N ALA A 53 -17.76 2.97 15.70
CA ALA A 53 -17.47 1.64 16.24
C ALA A 53 -15.99 1.45 16.64
N GLN A 54 -15.07 2.12 15.93
CA GLN A 54 -13.65 2.16 16.31
C GLN A 54 -13.44 2.94 17.61
N ASP A 55 -14.13 4.08 17.78
CA ASP A 55 -14.10 4.87 19.02
C ASP A 55 -14.69 4.09 20.22
N ASP A 56 -15.79 3.35 20.01
CA ASP A 56 -16.37 2.47 21.05
C ASP A 56 -15.36 1.42 21.56
N GLN A 57 -14.50 0.89 20.69
CA GLN A 57 -13.48 -0.10 21.07
C GLN A 57 -12.28 0.51 21.81
N GLN A 58 -12.09 1.83 21.72
CA GLN A 58 -11.04 2.56 22.45
C GLN A 58 -11.52 3.14 23.80
N ALA A 59 -12.81 3.02 24.12
CA ALA A 59 -13.39 3.57 25.34
C ALA A 59 -12.92 2.81 26.61
N LEU A 60 -12.21 3.52 27.49
CA LEU A 60 -11.73 3.00 28.78
C LEU A 60 -12.87 2.45 29.65
N THR A 61 -12.61 1.33 30.33
CA THR A 61 -13.58 0.72 31.25
C THR A 61 -13.83 1.59 32.48
N LEU A 62 -15.03 1.47 33.07
CA LEU A 62 -15.39 2.16 34.32
C LEU A 62 -14.42 1.89 35.48
N GLY A 63 -13.74 0.74 35.49
CA GLY A 63 -12.69 0.41 36.45
C GLY A 63 -11.44 1.27 36.27
N GLN A 64 -10.94 1.39 35.04
CA GLN A 64 -9.79 2.22 34.69
C GLN A 64 -10.08 3.71 34.92
N MET A 65 -11.29 4.20 34.59
CA MET A 65 -11.71 5.57 34.92
C MET A 65 -11.69 5.82 36.44
N ARG A 66 -12.05 4.83 37.26
CA ARG A 66 -12.05 4.93 38.72
C ARG A 66 -10.63 4.94 39.30
N GLN A 67 -9.71 4.18 38.72
CA GLN A 67 -8.28 4.20 39.09
C GLN A 67 -7.61 5.53 38.70
N ASN A 68 -7.84 6.04 37.49
CA ASN A 68 -7.32 7.36 37.08
C ASN A 68 -7.85 8.49 37.97
N ARG A 69 -9.13 8.43 38.36
CA ARG A 69 -9.76 9.39 39.29
C ARG A 69 -9.22 9.30 40.72
N LEU A 70 -8.67 8.15 41.14
CA LEU A 70 -7.92 7.99 42.39
C LEU A 70 -6.49 8.54 42.29
N ALA A 71 -5.80 8.30 41.16
CA ALA A 71 -4.44 8.77 40.92
C ALA A 71 -4.31 10.29 40.70
N LEU A 72 -5.37 10.96 40.18
CA LEU A 72 -5.43 12.42 40.08
C LEU A 72 -5.70 13.10 41.43
N LYS A 73 -6.47 12.45 42.32
CA LYS A 73 -6.81 12.99 43.64
C LYS A 73 -5.62 13.13 44.59
N THR A 74 -4.52 12.43 44.34
CA THR A 74 -3.27 12.54 45.11
C THR A 74 -2.30 13.58 44.56
N ARG A 75 -2.63 14.29 43.46
CA ARG A 75 -1.72 15.25 42.80
C ARG A 75 -2.19 16.71 42.74
N SER A 76 -3.47 17.02 42.98
CA SER A 76 -3.95 18.41 42.99
C SER A 76 -4.25 18.91 44.40
N ASN A 77 -3.57 19.98 44.82
CA ASN A 77 -3.74 20.65 46.11
C ASN A 77 -4.43 22.02 45.94
N SER A 78 -5.47 22.08 45.07
CA SER A 78 -6.22 23.30 44.77
C SER A 78 -7.51 23.40 45.59
N GLN A 79 -7.64 24.46 46.39
CA GLN A 79 -8.90 24.82 47.08
C GLN A 79 -9.99 25.23 46.07
N PRO A 80 -11.27 24.86 46.29
CA PRO A 80 -12.35 25.22 45.38
C PRO A 80 -12.75 26.71 45.52
N THR A 81 -12.68 27.45 44.42
CA THR A 81 -13.14 28.85 44.36
C THR A 81 -14.66 28.91 44.51
N ARG A 82 -15.17 29.78 45.41
CA ARG A 82 -16.59 30.05 45.58
C ARG A 82 -16.95 31.42 45.04
N ILE A 83 -18.01 31.50 44.23
CA ILE A 83 -18.69 32.75 43.87
C ILE A 83 -20.18 32.55 44.18
N ASN A 84 -20.79 33.51 44.88
CA ASN A 84 -22.23 33.53 45.23
C ASN A 84 -22.79 32.22 45.83
N GLY A 85 -21.99 31.51 46.64
CA GLY A 85 -22.45 30.35 47.42
C GLY A 85 -22.61 29.04 46.66
N VAL A 86 -22.34 29.00 45.36
CA VAL A 86 -22.40 27.78 44.53
C VAL A 86 -20.99 27.28 44.23
N THR A 87 -20.76 25.97 44.38
CA THR A 87 -19.51 25.30 43.99
C THR A 87 -19.64 24.83 42.54
N LEU A 88 -18.77 25.32 41.65
CA LEU A 88 -18.72 24.86 40.26
C LEU A 88 -17.99 23.50 40.13
N PRO A 89 -18.36 22.63 39.17
CA PRO A 89 -17.55 21.46 38.82
C PRO A 89 -16.20 21.90 38.24
N SER A 90 -15.13 21.20 38.59
CA SER A 90 -13.77 21.49 38.11
C SER A 90 -13.63 21.30 36.60
N GLU A 91 -12.91 22.22 35.96
CA GLU A 91 -12.42 22.11 34.59
C GLU A 91 -11.45 20.93 34.47
N ASP A 92 -11.92 19.75 34.05
CA ASP A 92 -11.07 18.56 33.85
C ASP A 92 -11.69 17.55 32.84
N VAL A 93 -12.27 18.09 31.77
CA VAL A 93 -12.53 17.35 30.52
C VAL A 93 -12.10 18.25 29.38
N ALA A 94 -11.07 17.86 28.63
CA ALA A 94 -10.73 18.56 27.40
C ALA A 94 -11.94 18.50 26.47
N ALA A 95 -12.45 19.66 26.05
CA ALA A 95 -13.63 19.73 25.20
C ALA A 95 -13.37 18.96 23.90
N GLU A 96 -14.16 17.91 23.66
CA GLU A 96 -14.03 17.07 22.47
C GLU A 96 -14.10 17.94 21.21
N VAL A 97 -13.13 17.78 20.31
CA VAL A 97 -13.01 18.61 19.10
C VAL A 97 -14.26 18.41 18.25
N LYS A 98 -15.06 19.47 18.10
CA LYS A 98 -16.26 19.43 17.28
C LYS A 98 -15.88 19.19 15.82
N GLN A 99 -16.57 18.27 15.18
CA GLN A 99 -16.42 17.97 13.76
C GLN A 99 -17.70 18.34 13.00
N SER A 100 -17.57 18.53 11.69
CA SER A 100 -18.69 18.90 10.81
C SER A 100 -19.40 17.66 10.26
N PHE A 101 -20.74 17.68 10.31
CA PHE A 101 -21.61 16.62 9.82
C PHE A 101 -22.78 17.23 9.03
N ILE A 102 -23.22 16.56 7.97
CA ILE A 102 -24.43 16.92 7.22
C ILE A 102 -25.58 16.03 7.70
N VAL A 103 -26.61 16.66 8.28
CA VAL A 103 -27.86 16.01 8.65
C VAL A 103 -28.94 16.25 7.60
N GLN A 104 -29.70 15.21 7.29
CA GLN A 104 -30.95 15.30 6.55
C GLN A 104 -32.08 15.48 7.57
N LEU A 105 -32.92 16.49 7.40
CA LEU A 105 -34.03 16.79 8.30
C LEU A 105 -35.29 16.05 7.84
N ASP A 106 -36.10 15.61 8.81
CA ASP A 106 -37.34 14.86 8.55
C ASP A 106 -38.49 15.69 7.97
N GLY A 107 -38.37 17.02 8.02
CA GLY A 107 -39.28 17.95 7.38
C GLY A 107 -40.55 18.27 8.16
N THR A 108 -40.50 18.44 9.49
CA THR A 108 -41.57 19.17 10.25
C THR A 108 -41.11 19.91 11.50
N THR A 109 -39.88 19.69 11.98
CA THR A 109 -39.42 20.24 13.26
C THR A 109 -39.10 21.75 13.21
N PRO A 110 -39.66 22.58 14.12
CA PRO A 110 -39.29 24.00 14.23
C PRO A 110 -37.82 24.21 14.60
N GLU A 111 -37.20 25.24 14.03
CA GLU A 111 -35.75 25.46 14.15
C GLU A 111 -35.26 25.60 15.60
N ILE A 112 -35.98 26.35 16.44
CA ILE A 112 -35.68 26.50 17.88
C ILE A 112 -35.55 25.14 18.57
N VAL A 113 -36.45 24.19 18.29
CA VAL A 113 -36.46 22.87 18.93
C VAL A 113 -35.25 22.03 18.50
N LEU A 114 -34.81 22.15 17.25
CA LEU A 114 -33.61 21.47 16.77
C LEU A 114 -32.33 22.11 17.33
N GLN A 115 -32.27 23.45 17.39
CA GLN A 115 -31.13 24.17 17.94
C GLN A 115 -30.93 23.90 19.43
N GLU A 116 -32.01 23.92 20.24
CA GLU A 116 -31.97 23.57 21.67
C GLU A 116 -31.46 22.14 21.90
N LYS A 117 -31.97 21.17 21.14
CA LYS A 117 -31.53 19.77 21.22
C LYS A 117 -30.07 19.58 20.83
N LEU A 118 -29.62 20.20 19.75
CA LEU A 118 -28.21 20.16 19.36
C LEU A 118 -27.33 20.81 20.44
N ALA A 119 -27.74 21.95 21.01
CA ALA A 119 -26.99 22.64 22.06
C ALA A 119 -26.85 21.79 23.34
N LEU A 120 -27.90 21.07 23.75
CA LEU A 120 -27.87 20.11 24.87
C LEU A 120 -26.86 18.97 24.64
N LEU A 121 -26.61 18.61 23.37
CA LEU A 121 -25.64 17.60 22.95
C LEU A 121 -24.26 18.19 22.60
N GLY A 122 -24.02 19.45 22.97
CA GLY A 122 -22.77 20.17 22.68
C GLY A 122 -22.59 20.57 21.21
N GLY A 123 -23.56 20.29 20.35
CA GLY A 123 -23.58 20.65 18.94
C GLY A 123 -24.16 22.02 18.63
N ARG A 124 -24.03 22.46 17.38
CA ARG A 124 -24.68 23.66 16.83
C ARG A 124 -24.96 23.49 15.34
N ILE A 125 -25.94 24.18 14.80
CA ILE A 125 -26.09 24.34 13.34
C ILE A 125 -25.05 25.34 12.86
N SER A 126 -24.26 24.99 11.84
CA SER A 126 -23.26 25.88 11.22
C SER A 126 -23.75 26.45 9.88
N ARG A 127 -24.56 25.71 9.12
CA ARG A 127 -25.20 26.16 7.87
C ARG A 127 -26.49 25.37 7.59
N ARG A 128 -27.49 25.99 6.98
CA ARG A 128 -28.71 25.31 6.51
C ARG A 128 -28.83 25.38 4.98
N MET A 129 -29.42 24.36 4.36
CA MET A 129 -29.65 24.26 2.92
C MET A 129 -31.14 23.99 2.70
N GLU A 130 -31.96 25.02 2.88
CA GLU A 130 -33.41 24.88 3.11
C GLU A 130 -34.14 24.19 1.95
N GLY A 131 -33.80 24.52 0.70
CA GLY A 131 -34.37 23.90 -0.50
C GLY A 131 -34.02 22.41 -0.70
N MET A 132 -33.17 21.83 0.15
CA MET A 132 -32.80 20.41 0.11
C MET A 132 -33.09 19.66 1.42
N GLY A 133 -33.65 20.34 2.44
CA GLY A 133 -33.88 19.74 3.76
C GLY A 133 -32.61 19.34 4.51
N LEU A 134 -31.45 19.94 4.20
CA LEU A 134 -30.16 19.61 4.83
C LEU A 134 -29.73 20.70 5.82
N ALA A 135 -28.96 20.30 6.82
CA ALA A 135 -28.17 21.21 7.64
C ALA A 135 -26.76 20.65 7.88
N VAL A 136 -25.76 21.53 7.86
CA VAL A 136 -24.44 21.25 8.42
C VAL A 136 -24.48 21.58 9.90
N ILE A 137 -24.04 20.64 10.73
CA ILE A 137 -23.88 20.80 12.17
C ILE A 137 -22.41 20.64 12.55
N GLU A 138 -21.98 21.33 13.59
CA GLU A 138 -20.72 21.06 14.28
C GLU A 138 -21.04 20.43 15.62
N ALA A 139 -20.56 19.22 15.89
CA ALA A 139 -20.84 18.51 17.13
C ALA A 139 -19.63 17.66 17.59
N PRO A 140 -19.53 17.34 18.90
CA PRO A 140 -18.69 16.24 19.38
C PRO A 140 -19.09 14.95 18.66
N ARG A 141 -18.13 14.11 18.30
CA ARG A 141 -18.38 12.85 17.60
C ARG A 141 -19.12 11.86 18.51
N ALA A 142 -18.81 11.84 19.81
CA ALA A 142 -19.54 11.04 20.80
C ALA A 142 -21.05 11.34 20.86
N ALA A 143 -21.48 12.56 20.49
CA ALA A 143 -22.89 12.94 20.45
C ALA A 143 -23.65 12.38 19.23
N ILE A 144 -22.97 11.93 18.18
CA ILE A 144 -23.57 11.68 16.87
C ILE A 144 -24.63 10.58 16.86
N ARG A 145 -24.48 9.54 17.68
CA ARG A 145 -25.54 8.51 17.81
C ARG A 145 -26.80 9.03 18.50
N GLN A 146 -26.67 9.99 19.42
CA GLN A 146 -27.81 10.63 20.09
C GLN A 146 -28.47 11.63 19.14
N ILE A 147 -27.67 12.42 18.40
CA ILE A 147 -28.14 13.32 17.34
C ILE A 147 -28.91 12.54 16.26
N ALA A 148 -28.40 11.39 15.80
CA ALA A 148 -29.11 10.55 14.83
C ALA A 148 -30.39 9.93 15.40
N ALA A 149 -30.47 9.69 16.72
CA ALA A 149 -31.68 9.16 17.35
C ALA A 149 -32.82 10.19 17.42
N GLU A 150 -32.53 11.48 17.28
CA GLU A 150 -33.56 12.52 17.29
C GLU A 150 -34.62 12.31 16.20
N GLY A 151 -35.88 12.58 16.54
CA GLY A 151 -37.01 12.44 15.61
C GLY A 151 -36.79 13.28 14.34
N SER A 152 -36.38 14.52 14.55
CA SER A 152 -36.15 15.59 13.57
C SER A 152 -35.06 15.31 12.51
N ILE A 153 -34.27 14.25 12.70
CA ILE A 153 -33.14 13.90 11.85
C ILE A 153 -33.43 12.58 11.15
N ALA A 154 -33.55 12.63 9.82
CA ALA A 154 -33.78 11.47 8.97
C ALA A 154 -32.48 10.68 8.71
N TYR A 155 -31.34 11.37 8.62
CA TYR A 155 -30.03 10.76 8.33
C TYR A 155 -28.88 11.67 8.77
N VAL A 156 -27.73 11.10 9.12
CA VAL A 156 -26.48 11.83 9.41
C VAL A 156 -25.34 11.26 8.57
N SER A 157 -24.58 12.16 7.95
CA SER A 157 -23.37 11.85 7.19
C SER A 157 -22.24 12.79 7.63
N PRO A 158 -20.96 12.38 7.52
CA PRO A 158 -19.85 13.28 7.78
C PRO A 158 -19.82 14.37 6.68
N ASP A 159 -19.41 15.58 7.05
CA ASP A 159 -19.17 16.67 6.08
C ASP A 159 -17.84 16.38 5.36
N ARG A 160 -17.92 15.53 4.33
CA ARG A 160 -16.74 15.01 3.63
C ARG A 160 -16.08 16.14 2.84
N ALA A 161 -14.80 16.37 3.09
CA ALA A 161 -14.00 17.29 2.30
C ALA A 161 -14.05 16.88 0.81
N VAL A 162 -14.41 17.84 -0.05
CA VAL A 162 -14.33 17.70 -1.50
C VAL A 162 -13.12 18.51 -1.97
N ALA A 163 -12.17 17.84 -2.62
CA ALA A 163 -10.96 18.43 -3.16
C ALA A 163 -10.85 18.20 -4.67
N ALA A 164 -10.05 19.02 -5.35
CA ALA A 164 -9.54 18.63 -6.67
C ALA A 164 -8.69 17.37 -6.51
N MET A 165 -8.80 16.43 -7.46
CA MET A 165 -7.99 15.21 -7.40
C MET A 165 -6.51 15.54 -7.67
N GLY A 166 -5.62 15.01 -6.84
CA GLY A 166 -4.17 15.15 -6.97
C GLY A 166 -3.62 14.56 -8.26
N HIS A 167 -2.40 14.99 -8.62
CA HIS A 167 -1.74 14.69 -9.89
C HIS A 167 -0.52 13.82 -9.65
N ILE A 168 -0.35 12.75 -10.42
CA ILE A 168 0.67 11.72 -10.16
C ILE A 168 2.10 12.29 -10.19
N GLU A 169 2.35 13.28 -11.04
CA GLU A 169 3.63 13.99 -11.10
C GLU A 169 3.88 14.89 -9.88
N THR A 170 2.82 15.40 -9.25
CA THR A 170 2.91 16.20 -8.03
C THR A 170 3.11 15.31 -6.82
N THR A 171 2.25 14.29 -6.61
CA THR A 171 2.37 13.37 -5.47
C THR A 171 3.70 12.59 -5.47
N THR A 172 4.29 12.32 -6.63
CA THR A 172 5.60 11.63 -6.72
C THR A 172 6.82 12.58 -6.70
N GLY A 173 6.61 13.89 -6.82
CA GLY A 173 7.69 14.88 -6.99
C GLY A 173 8.28 14.97 -8.40
N ALA A 174 7.75 14.23 -9.39
CA ALA A 174 8.23 14.27 -10.77
C ALA A 174 8.06 15.67 -11.42
N ALA A 175 6.98 16.39 -11.12
CA ALA A 175 6.77 17.75 -11.60
C ALA A 175 7.91 18.70 -11.19
N GLN A 176 8.42 18.53 -9.97
CA GLN A 176 9.44 19.39 -9.37
C GLN A 176 10.81 19.24 -10.03
N ILE A 177 11.11 18.05 -10.57
CA ILE A 177 12.40 17.80 -11.21
C ILE A 177 12.46 18.20 -12.68
N ARG A 178 11.32 18.46 -13.34
CA ARG A 178 11.27 18.79 -14.77
C ARG A 178 12.18 19.98 -15.09
N SER A 179 12.21 20.98 -14.21
CA SER A 179 13.04 22.20 -14.35
C SER A 179 14.29 22.22 -13.45
N LEU A 180 14.74 21.08 -12.90
CA LEU A 180 15.89 20.99 -11.99
C LEU A 180 17.23 21.31 -12.65
N VAL A 181 17.31 21.30 -13.97
CA VAL A 181 18.50 21.63 -14.75
C VAL A 181 18.18 22.82 -15.65
N SER A 182 18.90 23.93 -15.48
CA SER A 182 18.76 25.08 -16.37
C SER A 182 19.08 24.68 -17.81
N GLY A 183 18.17 24.96 -18.74
CA GLY A 183 18.31 24.60 -20.16
C GLY A 183 18.00 23.14 -20.53
N THR A 184 17.60 22.28 -19.59
CA THR A 184 17.26 20.87 -19.90
C THR A 184 16.05 20.39 -19.09
N THR A 185 14.98 20.00 -19.79
CA THR A 185 13.80 19.40 -19.14
C THR A 185 14.05 17.93 -18.80
N LEU A 186 13.93 17.55 -17.52
CA LEU A 186 13.98 16.16 -17.08
C LEU A 186 12.59 15.52 -17.17
N ASN A 187 12.34 14.83 -18.27
CA ASN A 187 11.05 14.23 -18.63
C ASN A 187 11.21 12.84 -19.30
N GLY A 188 12.38 12.21 -19.24
CA GLY A 188 12.68 10.95 -19.93
C GLY A 188 13.13 11.09 -21.38
N THR A 189 13.39 12.32 -21.88
CA THR A 189 13.82 12.56 -23.27
C THR A 189 14.96 11.64 -23.71
N GLY A 190 14.74 10.95 -24.83
CA GLY A 190 15.72 10.06 -25.46
C GLY A 190 15.69 8.60 -24.97
N ILE A 191 14.90 8.28 -23.93
CA ILE A 191 14.77 6.93 -23.39
C ILE A 191 13.59 6.19 -24.03
N GLY A 192 13.79 4.92 -24.41
CA GLY A 192 12.72 4.01 -24.82
C GLY A 192 12.15 3.19 -23.65
N ILE A 193 10.83 3.24 -23.49
CA ILE A 193 10.05 2.41 -22.56
C ILE A 193 9.25 1.40 -23.38
N ALA A 194 9.53 0.11 -23.20
CA ALA A 194 8.72 -0.96 -23.77
C ALA A 194 7.54 -1.30 -22.86
N VAL A 195 6.32 -1.19 -23.40
CA VAL A 195 5.06 -1.49 -22.71
C VAL A 195 4.56 -2.83 -23.24
N LEU A 196 4.61 -3.86 -22.39
CA LEU A 196 4.15 -5.21 -22.72
C LEU A 196 2.75 -5.39 -22.12
N ASP A 197 1.70 -5.20 -22.94
CA ASP A 197 0.31 -5.07 -22.46
C ASP A 197 -0.74 -5.45 -23.54
N SER A 198 -1.98 -4.95 -23.47
CA SER A 198 -3.07 -5.16 -24.44
C SER A 198 -2.95 -4.37 -25.75
N GLY A 199 -1.85 -3.66 -25.95
CA GLY A 199 -1.65 -2.69 -27.03
C GLY A 199 -1.51 -1.27 -26.50
N VAL A 200 -1.28 -0.31 -27.37
CA VAL A 200 -1.29 1.12 -27.04
C VAL A 200 -1.93 1.86 -28.21
N ASP A 201 -2.95 2.67 -27.95
CA ASP A 201 -3.46 3.58 -28.97
C ASP A 201 -2.47 4.71 -29.26
N THR A 202 -2.32 5.01 -30.55
CA THR A 202 -1.40 6.02 -31.09
C THR A 202 -2.10 7.34 -31.44
N THR A 203 -3.43 7.40 -31.34
CA THR A 203 -4.26 8.52 -31.78
C THR A 203 -4.75 9.42 -30.64
N ASN A 204 -4.77 8.93 -29.40
CA ASN A 204 -5.07 9.69 -28.19
C ASN A 204 -4.08 10.85 -28.04
N LYS A 205 -4.59 12.07 -27.84
CA LYS A 205 -3.78 13.29 -27.85
C LYS A 205 -2.68 13.34 -26.77
N LEU A 206 -2.84 12.60 -25.68
CA LEU A 206 -1.80 12.46 -24.65
C LEU A 206 -0.59 11.65 -25.13
N LEU A 207 -0.73 10.84 -26.18
CA LEU A 207 0.30 9.93 -26.70
C LEU A 207 0.65 10.16 -28.19
N ALA A 208 -0.13 10.94 -28.92
CA ALA A 208 0.00 11.06 -30.38
C ALA A 208 1.10 12.02 -30.84
N THR A 209 1.89 11.64 -31.85
CA THR A 209 3.05 12.44 -32.32
C THR A 209 2.69 13.82 -32.87
N PHE A 210 1.48 14.01 -33.41
CA PHE A 210 1.00 15.32 -33.88
C PHE A 210 0.75 16.32 -32.73
N THR A 211 0.88 15.90 -31.46
CA THR A 211 0.83 16.83 -30.32
C THR A 211 2.17 17.41 -29.93
N GLY A 212 3.28 16.82 -30.39
CA GLY A 212 4.65 17.12 -29.94
C GLY A 212 5.24 16.02 -29.07
N HIS A 213 4.40 15.11 -28.55
CA HIS A 213 4.82 13.92 -27.83
C HIS A 213 5.70 13.00 -28.72
N PRO A 214 6.76 12.33 -28.21
CA PRO A 214 7.63 11.44 -28.99
C PRO A 214 6.90 10.23 -29.60
N GLY A 215 5.78 9.83 -29.00
CA GLY A 215 4.85 8.84 -29.52
C GLY A 215 5.25 7.38 -29.33
N VAL A 216 4.37 6.52 -29.85
CA VAL A 216 4.67 5.10 -30.06
C VAL A 216 5.56 4.97 -31.29
N VAL A 217 6.85 4.69 -31.08
CA VAL A 217 7.86 4.63 -32.15
C VAL A 217 7.95 3.26 -32.82
N TYR A 218 7.36 2.23 -32.21
CA TYR A 218 7.26 0.88 -32.74
C TYR A 218 6.08 0.14 -32.11
N SER A 219 5.38 -0.67 -32.91
CA SER A 219 4.27 -1.52 -32.48
C SER A 219 4.45 -2.94 -33.01
N LYS A 220 4.26 -3.96 -32.16
CA LYS A 220 4.27 -5.37 -32.59
C LYS A 220 3.33 -6.24 -31.74
N ASP A 221 2.67 -7.18 -32.41
CA ASP A 221 1.83 -8.20 -31.79
C ASP A 221 2.61 -9.49 -31.51
N PHE A 222 2.37 -10.08 -30.34
CA PHE A 222 2.83 -11.41 -29.92
C PHE A 222 1.65 -12.31 -29.47
N THR A 223 0.41 -11.83 -29.55
CA THR A 223 -0.80 -12.63 -29.28
C THR A 223 -1.20 -13.52 -30.46
N GLY A 224 -0.82 -13.14 -31.68
CA GLY A 224 -1.21 -13.84 -32.92
C GLY A 224 -2.54 -13.36 -33.49
N LEU A 225 -3.13 -12.30 -32.92
CA LEU A 225 -4.36 -11.67 -33.40
C LEU A 225 -4.12 -10.79 -34.64
N GLY A 226 -2.86 -10.45 -34.96
CA GLY A 226 -2.52 -9.68 -36.16
C GLY A 226 -2.81 -8.19 -36.06
N SER A 227 -3.00 -7.67 -34.84
CA SER A 227 -3.26 -6.24 -34.57
C SER A 227 -2.49 -5.78 -33.35
N THR A 228 -2.13 -4.50 -33.30
CA THR A 228 -1.47 -3.83 -32.17
C THR A 228 -2.32 -2.75 -31.53
N VAL A 229 -3.56 -2.57 -32.02
CA VAL A 229 -4.56 -1.64 -31.48
C VAL A 229 -5.00 -2.12 -30.10
N ASP A 230 -5.17 -1.21 -29.16
CA ASP A 230 -5.66 -1.53 -27.82
C ASP A 230 -7.19 -1.53 -27.78
N LEU A 231 -7.80 -2.70 -27.98
CA LEU A 231 -9.26 -2.88 -27.85
C LEU A 231 -9.72 -3.20 -26.42
N HIS A 232 -8.80 -3.44 -25.49
CA HIS A 232 -9.14 -3.67 -24.08
C HIS A 232 -9.14 -2.35 -23.29
N GLY A 233 -8.15 -1.47 -23.54
CA GLY A 233 -8.00 -0.13 -22.99
C GLY A 233 -6.92 0.00 -21.91
N HIS A 234 -6.45 -1.12 -21.34
CA HIS A 234 -5.50 -1.14 -20.22
C HIS A 234 -4.11 -0.65 -20.64
N GLY A 235 -3.55 -1.17 -21.74
CA GLY A 235 -2.21 -0.81 -22.18
C GLY A 235 -2.07 0.66 -22.60
N THR A 236 -3.13 1.29 -23.12
CA THR A 236 -3.17 2.73 -23.38
C THR A 236 -3.12 3.55 -22.09
N HIS A 237 -3.88 3.14 -21.06
CA HIS A 237 -3.84 3.79 -19.74
C HIS A 237 -2.46 3.67 -19.08
N VAL A 238 -1.88 2.46 -19.14
CA VAL A 238 -0.53 2.14 -18.67
C VAL A 238 0.54 2.99 -19.38
N ALA A 239 0.50 3.07 -20.71
CA ALA A 239 1.42 3.92 -21.47
C ALA A 239 1.25 5.40 -21.12
N GLY A 240 0.01 5.86 -20.92
CA GLY A 240 -0.31 7.19 -20.46
C GLY A 240 0.31 7.53 -19.10
N LEU A 241 0.14 6.69 -18.08
CA LEU A 241 0.75 6.91 -16.76
C LEU A 241 2.28 7.01 -16.80
N ALA A 242 2.93 6.33 -17.75
CA ALA A 242 4.36 6.45 -17.98
C ALA A 242 4.74 7.72 -18.77
N THR A 243 3.98 8.09 -19.81
CA THR A 243 4.46 8.98 -20.89
C THR A 243 3.50 10.07 -21.37
N ALA A 244 2.29 10.21 -20.83
CA ALA A 244 1.33 11.21 -21.31
C ALA A 244 1.88 12.65 -21.26
N ASP A 245 1.66 13.42 -22.33
CA ASP A 245 1.98 14.85 -22.41
C ASP A 245 0.67 15.66 -22.51
N ALA A 246 0.35 16.37 -21.42
CA ALA A 246 -0.81 17.27 -21.34
C ALA A 246 -0.43 18.74 -21.67
N ASP A 247 0.85 19.09 -21.55
CA ASP A 247 1.38 20.46 -21.71
C ASP A 247 1.28 20.94 -23.18
N ALA A 248 1.08 20.02 -24.14
CA ALA A 248 0.76 20.28 -25.54
C ALA A 248 -0.56 21.05 -25.82
N GLY A 249 -1.24 21.56 -24.79
CA GLY A 249 -2.34 22.53 -24.88
C GLY A 249 -3.70 21.94 -25.30
N LYS A 250 -3.93 20.64 -25.07
CA LYS A 250 -4.95 19.86 -25.79
C LYS A 250 -6.03 19.18 -24.94
N LEU A 251 -5.92 19.17 -23.61
CA LEU A 251 -7.03 18.91 -22.69
C LEU A 251 -7.31 20.17 -21.88
N LYS A 252 -8.55 20.69 -21.94
CA LYS A 252 -8.94 21.83 -21.10
C LYS A 252 -9.46 21.31 -19.75
N ALA A 253 -8.73 21.67 -18.68
CA ALA A 253 -8.88 21.28 -17.28
C ALA A 253 -8.46 19.83 -16.94
N GLY A 254 -7.44 19.71 -16.07
CA GLY A 254 -6.89 18.42 -15.57
C GLY A 254 -5.60 18.01 -16.30
N GLU A 255 -4.46 18.43 -15.76
CA GLU A 255 -3.12 18.18 -16.33
C GLU A 255 -2.61 16.78 -15.94
N TYR A 256 -3.11 15.72 -16.58
CA TYR A 256 -2.71 14.34 -16.26
C TYR A 256 -1.49 13.88 -17.07
N ASN A 257 -0.33 14.51 -16.85
CA ASN A 257 0.90 14.04 -17.47
C ASN A 257 1.34 12.67 -16.90
N GLY A 258 2.11 11.94 -17.71
CA GLY A 258 2.92 10.84 -17.22
C GLY A 258 4.14 11.31 -16.44
N ILE A 259 4.85 10.36 -15.83
CA ILE A 259 6.10 10.65 -15.12
C ILE A 259 7.24 11.01 -16.08
N ALA A 260 7.24 10.44 -17.30
CA ALA A 260 8.25 10.67 -18.34
C ALA A 260 7.66 11.08 -19.71
N PRO A 261 7.07 12.30 -19.86
CA PRO A 261 6.45 12.75 -21.12
C PRO A 261 7.36 12.84 -22.36
N GLY A 262 8.69 12.86 -22.17
CA GLY A 262 9.68 12.86 -23.24
C GLY A 262 10.20 11.48 -23.63
N ALA A 263 9.74 10.41 -22.98
CA ALA A 263 10.14 9.05 -23.33
C ALA A 263 9.42 8.55 -24.60
N LYS A 264 10.07 7.65 -25.33
CA LYS A 264 9.50 6.95 -26.49
C LYS A 264 8.79 5.69 -26.04
N VAL A 265 7.59 5.42 -26.56
CA VAL A 265 6.85 4.19 -26.26
C VAL A 265 7.13 3.12 -27.32
N ILE A 266 7.41 1.90 -26.88
CA ILE A 266 7.50 0.71 -27.72
C ILE A 266 6.34 -0.20 -27.31
N ASN A 267 5.31 -0.27 -28.15
CA ASN A 267 4.06 -1.02 -27.92
C ASN A 267 4.24 -2.49 -28.30
N LEU A 268 4.31 -3.38 -27.31
CA LEU A 268 4.39 -4.82 -27.55
C LEU A 268 3.12 -5.48 -27.00
N ARG A 269 2.17 -5.79 -27.88
CA ARG A 269 0.91 -6.43 -27.49
C ARG A 269 1.14 -7.90 -27.14
N VAL A 270 0.87 -8.26 -25.89
CA VAL A 270 0.99 -9.62 -25.33
C VAL A 270 -0.29 -10.10 -24.64
N LEU A 271 -1.29 -9.22 -24.48
CA LEU A 271 -2.63 -9.54 -23.98
C LEU A 271 -3.70 -9.37 -25.08
N ASP A 272 -4.74 -10.19 -25.02
CA ASP A 272 -5.91 -10.13 -25.89
C ASP A 272 -6.94 -9.07 -25.45
N ASN A 273 -8.12 -9.08 -26.08
CA ASN A 273 -9.20 -8.11 -25.80
C ASN A 273 -9.88 -8.34 -24.43
N ASP A 274 -9.65 -9.49 -23.79
CA ASP A 274 -10.15 -9.86 -22.46
C ASP A 274 -9.02 -9.76 -21.40
N ALA A 275 -7.91 -9.08 -21.73
CA ALA A 275 -6.66 -9.02 -20.95
C ALA A 275 -6.02 -10.38 -20.62
N ARG A 276 -6.28 -11.41 -21.43
CA ARG A 276 -5.63 -12.73 -21.28
C ARG A 276 -4.38 -12.81 -22.14
N GLY A 277 -3.34 -13.45 -21.63
CA GLY A 277 -2.11 -13.71 -22.35
C GLY A 277 -1.50 -15.04 -21.94
N VAL A 278 -0.54 -15.51 -22.73
CA VAL A 278 0.22 -16.74 -22.44
C VAL A 278 1.68 -16.40 -22.16
N ALA A 279 2.30 -17.13 -21.23
CA ALA A 279 3.67 -16.85 -20.80
C ALA A 279 4.68 -16.86 -21.97
N SER A 280 4.48 -17.73 -22.97
CA SER A 280 5.32 -17.79 -24.18
C SER A 280 5.33 -16.50 -24.99
N SER A 281 4.19 -15.81 -25.13
CA SER A 281 4.11 -14.51 -25.82
C SER A 281 4.89 -13.43 -25.06
N ILE A 282 4.79 -13.41 -23.73
CA ILE A 282 5.50 -12.46 -22.87
C ILE A 282 7.02 -12.73 -22.91
N VAL A 283 7.45 -14.00 -22.79
CA VAL A 283 8.87 -14.40 -22.94
C VAL A 283 9.42 -13.97 -24.30
N THR A 284 8.66 -14.18 -25.38
CA THR A 284 9.07 -13.80 -26.74
C THR A 284 9.16 -12.28 -26.92
N ALA A 285 8.27 -11.51 -26.29
CA ALA A 285 8.33 -10.05 -26.28
C ALA A 285 9.53 -9.52 -25.47
N LEU A 286 9.86 -10.15 -24.33
CA LEU A 286 11.04 -9.83 -23.53
C LEU A 286 12.35 -10.14 -24.28
N ASP A 287 12.44 -11.27 -24.96
CA ASP A 287 13.58 -11.59 -25.83
C ASP A 287 13.72 -10.61 -27.01
N TRP A 288 12.58 -10.22 -27.60
CA TRP A 288 12.56 -9.20 -28.65
C TRP A 288 13.07 -7.84 -28.13
N CYS A 289 12.73 -7.44 -26.90
CA CYS A 289 13.26 -6.22 -26.27
C CYS A 289 14.78 -6.26 -26.11
N VAL A 290 15.34 -7.41 -25.71
CA VAL A 290 16.79 -7.61 -25.60
C VAL A 290 17.45 -7.47 -26.97
N THR A 291 16.91 -8.14 -27.97
CA THR A 291 17.44 -8.13 -29.35
C THR A 291 17.36 -6.73 -29.99
N ASN A 292 16.33 -5.95 -29.68
CA ASN A 292 16.08 -4.64 -30.30
C ASN A 292 16.47 -3.46 -29.39
N LYS A 293 17.17 -3.73 -28.28
CA LYS A 293 17.57 -2.75 -27.26
C LYS A 293 18.23 -1.51 -27.87
N ALA A 294 19.22 -1.73 -28.73
CA ALA A 294 19.97 -0.65 -29.36
C ALA A 294 19.12 0.17 -30.35
N SER A 295 18.32 -0.51 -31.19
CA SER A 295 17.53 0.10 -32.26
C SER A 295 16.54 1.15 -31.78
N TYR A 296 15.90 0.92 -30.63
CA TYR A 296 14.89 1.83 -30.06
C TYR A 296 15.34 2.51 -28.75
N ASN A 297 16.62 2.36 -28.38
CA ASN A 297 17.16 2.72 -27.06
C ASN A 297 16.26 2.26 -25.90
N ILE A 298 15.85 0.98 -25.91
CA ILE A 298 15.04 0.39 -24.85
C ILE A 298 15.89 0.34 -23.58
N ARG A 299 15.54 1.15 -22.59
CA ARG A 299 16.21 1.15 -21.27
C ARG A 299 15.29 0.75 -20.14
N VAL A 300 13.98 0.77 -20.36
CA VAL A 300 12.97 0.34 -19.39
C VAL A 300 11.96 -0.59 -20.08
N ILE A 301 11.57 -1.65 -19.39
CA ILE A 301 10.44 -2.53 -19.71
C ILE A 301 9.42 -2.39 -18.59
N ASN A 302 8.17 -2.14 -18.95
CA ASN A 302 7.02 -2.14 -18.05
C ASN A 302 6.14 -3.38 -18.29
N LEU A 303 5.91 -4.13 -17.21
CA LEU A 303 5.02 -5.29 -17.14
C LEU A 303 3.90 -4.99 -16.15
N SER A 304 2.83 -4.34 -16.63
CA SER A 304 1.60 -4.08 -15.87
C SER A 304 0.69 -5.31 -15.76
N LEU A 305 1.29 -6.49 -15.84
CA LEU A 305 0.66 -7.79 -15.92
C LEU A 305 1.49 -8.81 -15.13
N GLY A 306 0.90 -9.96 -14.85
CA GLY A 306 1.59 -11.05 -14.18
C GLY A 306 0.74 -12.31 -14.15
N THR A 307 1.29 -13.36 -13.56
CA THR A 307 0.58 -14.61 -13.27
C THR A 307 0.90 -15.08 -11.86
N MET A 308 0.04 -15.95 -11.31
CA MET A 308 0.28 -16.57 -10.01
C MET A 308 1.62 -17.31 -10.01
N ALA A 309 2.53 -16.86 -9.14
CA ALA A 309 3.82 -17.48 -8.95
C ALA A 309 3.67 -18.89 -8.36
N LYS A 310 4.19 -19.91 -9.07
CA LYS A 310 4.22 -21.31 -8.62
C LYS A 310 5.64 -21.84 -8.58
N ASP A 311 6.30 -21.81 -9.74
CA ASP A 311 7.69 -22.21 -9.87
C ASP A 311 8.61 -21.16 -9.24
N SER A 312 9.72 -21.62 -8.65
CA SER A 312 10.77 -20.76 -8.11
C SER A 312 11.23 -19.73 -9.15
N TYR A 313 11.56 -18.50 -8.73
CA TYR A 313 12.07 -17.47 -9.67
C TYR A 313 13.30 -17.94 -10.47
N ALA A 314 14.05 -18.92 -9.93
CA ALA A 314 15.19 -19.54 -10.60
C ALA A 314 14.81 -20.36 -11.85
N ASN A 315 13.57 -20.85 -11.92
CA ASN A 315 13.05 -21.75 -12.96
C ASN A 315 11.87 -21.16 -13.76
N ASP A 316 11.13 -20.21 -13.18
CA ASP A 316 9.99 -19.56 -13.84
C ASP A 316 10.43 -18.88 -15.15
N PRO A 317 9.77 -19.16 -16.30
CA PRO A 317 10.23 -18.69 -17.60
C PRO A 317 10.09 -17.17 -17.79
N LEU A 318 9.14 -16.52 -17.12
CA LEU A 318 8.99 -15.05 -17.14
C LEU A 318 10.11 -14.41 -16.34
N CYS A 319 10.45 -14.96 -15.17
CA CYS A 319 11.58 -14.52 -14.35
C CYS A 319 12.91 -14.68 -15.10
N LEU A 320 13.14 -15.83 -15.75
CA LEU A 320 14.31 -16.07 -16.60
C LEU A 320 14.43 -15.04 -17.74
N ALA A 321 13.32 -14.72 -18.42
CA ALA A 321 13.31 -13.73 -19.49
C ALA A 321 13.52 -12.29 -18.99
N ALA A 322 12.89 -11.92 -17.86
CA ALA A 322 13.05 -10.63 -17.22
C ALA A 322 14.50 -10.42 -16.72
N ARG A 323 15.07 -11.43 -16.06
CA ARG A 323 16.47 -11.44 -15.60
C ARG A 323 17.46 -11.35 -16.76
N ARG A 324 17.17 -11.95 -17.92
CA ARG A 324 17.98 -11.78 -19.14
C ARG A 324 17.93 -10.33 -19.65
N ALA A 325 16.78 -9.66 -19.60
CA ALA A 325 16.67 -8.24 -19.95
C ALA A 325 17.40 -7.33 -18.96
N HIS A 326 17.30 -7.61 -17.66
CA HIS A 326 18.09 -6.96 -16.62
C HIS A 326 19.60 -7.07 -16.89
N ASN A 327 20.09 -8.27 -17.20
CA ASN A 327 21.52 -8.53 -17.34
C ASN A 327 22.17 -7.83 -18.55
N VAL A 328 21.39 -7.52 -19.60
CA VAL A 328 21.88 -6.68 -20.72
C VAL A 328 21.71 -5.17 -20.47
N GLY A 329 21.33 -4.76 -19.25
CA GLY A 329 21.24 -3.36 -18.84
C GLY A 329 19.92 -2.66 -19.24
N ILE A 330 18.79 -3.38 -19.16
CA ILE A 330 17.43 -2.82 -19.25
C ILE A 330 16.79 -2.90 -17.87
N VAL A 331 16.19 -1.81 -17.38
CA VAL A 331 15.40 -1.82 -16.14
C VAL A 331 14.09 -2.58 -16.40
N VAL A 332 13.79 -3.61 -15.63
CA VAL A 332 12.49 -4.31 -15.72
C VAL A 332 11.64 -3.95 -14.50
N VAL A 333 10.46 -3.41 -14.75
CA VAL A 333 9.48 -3.01 -13.74
C VAL A 333 8.23 -3.88 -13.91
N ALA A 334 7.75 -4.50 -12.82
CA ALA A 334 6.57 -5.34 -12.84
C ALA A 334 5.58 -4.99 -11.73
N ALA A 335 4.30 -5.15 -12.01
CA ALA A 335 3.24 -5.07 -11.02
C ALA A 335 3.38 -6.20 -9.98
N ALA A 336 3.14 -5.91 -8.69
CA ALA A 336 3.21 -6.92 -7.64
C ALA A 336 2.06 -7.95 -7.68
N GLY A 337 0.93 -7.60 -8.30
CA GLY A 337 -0.33 -8.37 -8.26
C GLY A 337 -1.41 -7.65 -7.44
N ASN A 338 -2.66 -8.11 -7.57
CA ASN A 338 -3.83 -7.48 -6.94
C ASN A 338 -4.56 -8.41 -5.94
N ASP A 339 -3.87 -9.45 -5.45
CA ASP A 339 -4.41 -10.50 -4.57
C ASP A 339 -4.18 -10.16 -3.08
N GLY A 340 -4.14 -8.87 -2.73
CA GLY A 340 -3.83 -8.41 -1.38
C GLY A 340 -4.89 -8.72 -0.31
N LYS A 341 -6.10 -9.17 -0.71
CA LYS A 341 -7.23 -9.44 0.18
C LYS A 341 -8.05 -10.66 -0.23
N ASP A 342 -8.65 -11.33 0.75
CA ASP A 342 -9.66 -12.36 0.52
C ASP A 342 -11.05 -11.74 0.22
N ALA A 343 -12.02 -12.60 -0.10
CA ALA A 343 -13.40 -12.17 -0.37
C ALA A 343 -14.12 -11.54 0.84
N ASN A 344 -13.58 -11.70 2.06
CA ASN A 344 -14.10 -11.10 3.29
C ASN A 344 -13.38 -9.79 3.64
N GLY A 345 -12.37 -9.38 2.86
CA GLY A 345 -11.58 -8.18 3.08
C GLY A 345 -10.35 -8.35 3.99
N ASN A 346 -10.02 -9.56 4.44
CA ASN A 346 -8.84 -9.85 5.25
C ASN A 346 -7.56 -9.74 4.43
N LYS A 347 -6.45 -9.25 5.01
CA LYS A 347 -5.15 -9.17 4.33
C LYS A 347 -4.62 -10.57 3.96
N ILE A 348 -4.19 -10.76 2.72
CA ILE A 348 -3.45 -11.95 2.25
C ILE A 348 -1.96 -11.61 2.10
N TYR A 349 -1.09 -12.51 2.57
CA TYR A 349 0.36 -12.49 2.35
C TYR A 349 0.75 -13.65 1.42
N GLY A 350 1.78 -13.45 0.59
CA GLY A 350 2.23 -14.46 -0.38
C GLY A 350 1.67 -14.30 -1.79
N GLY A 351 1.03 -13.18 -2.11
CA GLY A 351 0.32 -12.94 -3.37
C GLY A 351 1.15 -12.33 -4.50
N ILE A 352 2.49 -12.31 -4.39
CA ILE A 352 3.36 -11.67 -5.39
C ILE A 352 3.35 -12.47 -6.69
N HIS A 353 3.03 -11.80 -7.80
CA HIS A 353 2.95 -12.41 -9.13
C HIS A 353 4.33 -12.58 -9.78
N SER A 354 4.44 -13.56 -10.68
CA SER A 354 5.54 -13.66 -11.64
C SER A 354 5.31 -12.70 -12.81
N PRO A 355 6.34 -11.96 -13.29
CA PRO A 355 7.76 -12.06 -12.94
C PRO A 355 8.22 -11.19 -11.76
N GLY A 356 7.30 -10.54 -11.03
CA GLY A 356 7.60 -9.73 -9.84
C GLY A 356 8.20 -10.51 -8.65
N ILE A 357 8.27 -11.84 -8.71
CA ILE A 357 9.03 -12.65 -7.74
C ILE A 357 10.55 -12.60 -7.97
N ASP A 358 11.04 -12.18 -9.14
CA ASP A 358 12.48 -12.22 -9.44
C ASP A 358 13.25 -11.11 -8.69
N PRO A 359 14.40 -11.43 -8.07
CA PRO A 359 15.28 -10.47 -7.40
C PRO A 359 15.72 -9.27 -8.25
N SER A 360 15.90 -9.45 -9.56
CA SER A 360 16.41 -8.43 -10.48
C SER A 360 15.33 -7.45 -10.98
N VAL A 361 14.06 -7.86 -10.91
CA VAL A 361 12.90 -7.03 -11.27
C VAL A 361 12.61 -6.00 -10.17
N ILE A 362 12.19 -4.79 -10.56
CA ILE A 362 11.60 -3.80 -9.66
C ILE A 362 10.11 -4.11 -9.55
N THR A 363 9.71 -4.72 -8.44
CA THR A 363 8.34 -5.15 -8.17
C THR A 363 7.59 -4.07 -7.42
N VAL A 364 6.49 -3.59 -7.99
CA VAL A 364 5.80 -2.39 -7.54
C VAL A 364 4.43 -2.72 -6.96
N GLY A 365 4.25 -2.47 -5.67
CA GLY A 365 2.94 -2.47 -5.04
C GLY A 365 2.21 -1.13 -5.22
N ALA A 366 0.92 -1.10 -4.88
CA ALA A 366 0.08 0.08 -5.07
C ALA A 366 -0.13 0.84 -3.77
N ALA A 367 -0.05 2.17 -3.85
CA ALA A 367 -0.49 3.10 -2.81
C ALA A 367 -1.80 3.77 -3.21
N ASN A 368 -2.67 3.96 -2.24
CA ASN A 368 -3.83 4.83 -2.33
C ASN A 368 -3.46 6.22 -1.80
N THR A 369 -3.52 7.22 -2.69
CA THR A 369 -3.27 8.63 -2.36
C THR A 369 -4.52 9.37 -1.91
N PHE A 370 -5.66 8.66 -1.81
CA PHE A 370 -6.98 9.22 -1.49
C PHE A 370 -7.42 10.35 -2.44
N GLY A 371 -6.74 10.52 -3.58
CA GLY A 371 -6.96 11.62 -4.51
C GLY A 371 -6.36 12.95 -4.05
N THR A 372 -5.34 12.95 -3.18
CA THR A 372 -4.64 14.16 -2.75
C THR A 372 -3.19 14.19 -3.28
N ASP A 373 -2.57 15.37 -3.25
CA ASP A 373 -1.13 15.53 -3.50
C ASP A 373 -0.29 15.36 -2.21
N LEU A 374 -0.94 15.30 -1.04
CA LEU A 374 -0.27 15.13 0.25
C LEU A 374 0.23 13.69 0.39
N ARG A 375 1.28 13.52 1.20
CA ARG A 375 1.97 12.23 1.38
C ARG A 375 1.78 11.63 2.77
N SER A 376 1.15 12.38 3.67
CA SER A 376 0.89 11.99 5.07
C SER A 376 -0.31 11.06 5.23
N ASP A 377 -1.26 11.15 4.31
CA ASP A 377 -2.49 10.35 4.21
C ASP A 377 -2.33 9.14 3.28
N ASP A 378 -1.33 9.12 2.40
CA ASP A 378 -0.96 7.96 1.56
C ASP A 378 -0.90 6.65 2.39
N ARG A 379 -1.56 5.58 1.91
CA ARG A 379 -1.50 4.23 2.51
C ARG A 379 -1.31 3.17 1.44
N VAL A 380 -0.78 1.99 1.79
CA VAL A 380 -0.75 0.84 0.88
C VAL A 380 -2.18 0.48 0.47
N ALA A 381 -2.43 0.42 -0.85
CA ALA A 381 -3.74 0.12 -1.40
C ALA A 381 -4.17 -1.28 -0.99
N SER A 382 -5.45 -1.44 -0.63
CA SER A 382 -5.85 -2.63 0.11
C SER A 382 -5.77 -3.93 -0.71
N TYR A 383 -5.96 -3.84 -2.04
CA TYR A 383 -5.78 -4.92 -3.01
C TYR A 383 -4.31 -5.20 -3.38
N SER A 384 -3.34 -4.34 -3.04
CA SER A 384 -1.94 -4.55 -3.45
C SER A 384 -1.44 -5.90 -2.91
N SER A 385 -0.94 -6.77 -3.78
CA SER A 385 -0.31 -8.01 -3.36
C SER A 385 0.84 -7.77 -2.39
N ARG A 386 0.98 -8.68 -1.43
CA ARG A 386 1.95 -8.62 -0.32
C ARG A 386 2.89 -9.81 -0.38
N GLY A 387 4.15 -9.58 -0.01
CA GLY A 387 5.14 -10.65 0.15
C GLY A 387 4.88 -11.56 1.36
N PRO A 388 5.85 -12.38 1.77
CA PRO A 388 7.04 -12.76 0.99
C PRO A 388 6.65 -13.50 -0.31
N THR A 389 7.59 -13.79 -1.21
CA THR A 389 7.29 -14.65 -2.37
C THR A 389 6.94 -16.08 -1.92
N ARG A 390 5.99 -16.73 -2.59
CA ARG A 390 5.56 -18.12 -2.30
C ARG A 390 5.69 -19.07 -3.49
N SER A 391 6.45 -18.65 -4.50
CA SER A 391 7.06 -19.54 -5.48
C SER A 391 7.95 -20.58 -4.79
N TYR A 392 8.09 -21.78 -5.38
CA TYR A 392 8.86 -22.86 -4.78
C TYR A 392 9.53 -23.77 -5.82
N THR A 393 10.55 -24.50 -5.36
CA THR A 393 11.07 -25.69 -6.04
C THR A 393 10.73 -26.95 -5.25
N VAL A 394 10.69 -28.12 -5.90
CA VAL A 394 10.48 -29.40 -5.23
C VAL A 394 11.81 -30.14 -5.15
N VAL A 395 12.32 -30.33 -3.93
CA VAL A 395 13.56 -31.06 -3.66
C VAL A 395 13.24 -32.26 -2.80
N ASN A 396 13.56 -33.46 -3.29
CA ASN A 396 13.27 -34.74 -2.63
C ASN A 396 11.79 -34.90 -2.21
N GLY A 397 10.86 -34.42 -3.05
CA GLY A 397 9.42 -34.43 -2.79
C GLY A 397 8.89 -33.32 -1.88
N VAL A 398 9.78 -32.50 -1.28
CA VAL A 398 9.41 -31.41 -0.37
C VAL A 398 9.46 -30.06 -1.10
N ARG A 399 8.42 -29.23 -0.91
CA ARG A 399 8.40 -27.85 -1.41
C ARG A 399 9.36 -26.98 -0.60
N LYS A 400 10.31 -26.34 -1.27
CA LYS A 400 11.17 -25.28 -0.70
C LYS A 400 10.74 -23.94 -1.31
N TYR A 401 10.12 -23.11 -0.48
CA TYR A 401 9.61 -21.79 -0.87
C TYR A 401 10.73 -20.75 -0.94
N ASP A 402 10.66 -19.86 -1.94
CA ASP A 402 11.66 -18.81 -2.14
C ASP A 402 11.58 -17.70 -1.08
N ASN A 403 10.41 -17.45 -0.48
CA ASN A 403 10.22 -16.60 0.71
C ASN A 403 10.88 -15.19 0.68
N LEU A 404 11.09 -14.62 -0.51
CA LEU A 404 11.81 -13.36 -0.69
C LEU A 404 11.00 -12.14 -0.24
N ILE A 405 11.66 -11.08 0.22
CA ILE A 405 11.01 -9.80 0.54
C ILE A 405 10.60 -9.09 -0.75
N LYS A 406 9.29 -8.89 -0.92
CA LYS A 406 8.64 -8.15 -2.01
C LYS A 406 7.33 -7.49 -1.49
N PRO A 407 6.80 -6.42 -2.11
CA PRO A 407 7.36 -5.67 -3.25
C PRO A 407 8.66 -4.93 -2.88
N ASP A 408 9.36 -4.38 -3.86
CA ASP A 408 10.58 -3.59 -3.61
C ASP A 408 10.24 -2.17 -3.14
N LEU A 409 9.16 -1.59 -3.68
CA LEU A 409 8.57 -0.32 -3.26
C LEU A 409 7.10 -0.24 -3.69
N VAL A 410 6.38 0.80 -3.24
CA VAL A 410 5.04 1.14 -3.71
C VAL A 410 5.03 2.46 -4.47
N ALA A 411 4.08 2.64 -5.38
CA ALA A 411 3.82 3.90 -6.08
C ALA A 411 2.31 4.19 -6.09
N PRO A 412 1.85 5.42 -6.37
CA PRO A 412 0.42 5.69 -6.59
C PRO A 412 -0.19 4.65 -7.54
N GLY A 413 -1.39 4.16 -7.22
CA GLY A 413 -2.00 3.06 -7.99
C GLY A 413 -3.52 2.98 -7.90
N ASN A 414 -4.18 3.89 -7.17
CA ASN A 414 -5.61 3.86 -6.93
C ASN A 414 -6.32 5.04 -7.58
N LYS A 415 -7.30 4.76 -8.46
CA LYS A 415 -8.11 5.75 -9.18
C LYS A 415 -7.27 6.77 -9.96
N LEU A 416 -6.16 6.33 -10.56
CA LEU A 416 -5.31 7.21 -11.36
C LEU A 416 -5.98 7.51 -12.70
N ILE A 417 -6.10 8.79 -13.06
CA ILE A 417 -6.68 9.25 -14.32
C ILE A 417 -5.57 9.32 -15.38
N ASN A 418 -5.78 8.69 -16.54
CA ASN A 418 -4.92 8.87 -17.71
C ASN A 418 -5.58 8.41 -19.02
N ALA A 419 -4.83 8.42 -20.12
CA ALA A 419 -5.28 8.14 -21.49
C ALA A 419 -6.23 6.93 -21.60
N ARG A 420 -7.35 7.12 -22.31
CA ARG A 420 -8.29 6.07 -22.68
C ARG A 420 -8.12 5.72 -24.15
N ALA A 421 -8.06 4.43 -24.47
CA ALA A 421 -8.12 3.98 -25.86
C ALA A 421 -9.43 4.44 -26.50
N PRO A 422 -9.40 5.12 -27.66
CA PRO A 422 -10.60 5.47 -28.40
C PRO A 422 -11.24 4.19 -28.94
N ASN A 423 -12.55 4.22 -29.10
CA ASN A 423 -13.35 3.12 -29.63
C ASN A 423 -12.93 2.73 -31.05
N GLY A 424 -12.50 3.69 -31.89
CA GLY A 424 -11.81 3.37 -33.15
C GLY A 424 -12.61 2.50 -34.15
N GLY A 425 -13.94 2.42 -33.97
CA GLY A 425 -14.84 1.54 -34.73
C GLY A 425 -15.25 0.24 -34.02
N GLY A 426 -14.67 -0.08 -32.86
CA GLY A 426 -15.05 -1.20 -31.99
C GLY A 426 -15.43 -0.75 -30.57
N ALA A 427 -15.92 -1.67 -29.75
CA ALA A 427 -16.21 -1.38 -28.34
C ALA A 427 -14.97 -1.68 -27.49
N ILE A 428 -14.50 -0.71 -26.69
CA ILE A 428 -13.39 -0.94 -25.74
C ILE A 428 -13.91 -1.73 -24.54
N THR A 429 -13.34 -2.93 -24.32
CA THR A 429 -13.84 -3.92 -23.35
C THR A 429 -14.04 -3.33 -21.96
N LEU A 430 -13.01 -2.68 -21.38
CA LEU A 430 -13.08 -2.12 -20.03
C LEU A 430 -14.19 -1.09 -19.88
N THR A 431 -14.30 -0.13 -20.81
CA THR A 431 -15.31 0.93 -20.73
C THR A 431 -16.72 0.44 -21.07
N THR A 432 -16.83 -0.65 -21.81
CA THR A 432 -18.13 -1.28 -22.12
C THR A 432 -18.64 -2.10 -20.93
N GLN A 433 -17.75 -2.85 -20.27
CA GLN A 433 -18.08 -3.64 -19.08
C GLN A 433 -18.22 -2.78 -17.82
N TYR A 434 -17.44 -1.71 -17.72
CA TYR A 434 -17.40 -0.78 -16.59
C TYR A 434 -17.51 0.70 -17.06
N PRO A 435 -18.68 1.16 -17.53
CA PRO A 435 -18.86 2.53 -18.02
C PRO A 435 -18.49 3.63 -17.02
N ALA A 436 -18.54 3.32 -15.71
CA ALA A 436 -18.14 4.24 -14.66
C ALA A 436 -16.65 4.66 -14.74
N LEU A 437 -15.77 3.88 -15.37
CA LEU A 437 -14.35 4.22 -15.50
C LEU A 437 -14.10 5.47 -16.35
N GLU A 438 -15.09 5.94 -17.12
CA GLU A 438 -15.02 7.20 -17.87
C GLU A 438 -15.52 8.39 -17.02
N PRO A 439 -14.62 9.22 -16.45
CA PRO A 439 -15.03 10.42 -15.71
C PRO A 439 -15.64 11.50 -16.61
N TRP A 440 -15.27 11.54 -17.90
CA TRP A 440 -15.79 12.49 -18.89
C TRP A 440 -16.16 11.80 -20.19
N THR A 441 -17.45 11.84 -20.52
CA THR A 441 -18.01 11.29 -21.77
C THR A 441 -18.16 12.35 -22.87
N SER A 442 -18.01 13.64 -22.55
CA SER A 442 -18.02 14.75 -23.49
C SER A 442 -16.64 14.99 -24.13
N GLY A 443 -16.62 15.46 -25.38
CA GLY A 443 -15.39 15.69 -26.15
C GLY A 443 -15.14 14.63 -27.24
N ASN A 444 -14.08 14.82 -28.03
CA ASN A 444 -13.70 13.85 -29.07
C ASN A 444 -13.16 12.58 -28.42
N ASP A 445 -13.34 11.43 -29.07
CA ASP A 445 -12.92 10.13 -28.52
C ASP A 445 -11.39 10.02 -28.31
N THR A 446 -10.60 10.73 -29.12
CA THR A 446 -9.13 10.89 -28.99
C THR A 446 -8.68 11.75 -27.81
N ASP A 447 -9.62 12.42 -27.13
CA ASP A 447 -9.37 13.41 -26.09
C ASP A 447 -9.78 12.88 -24.71
N ARG A 448 -10.05 11.57 -24.61
CA ARG A 448 -10.64 10.94 -23.43
C ARG A 448 -9.57 10.36 -22.51
N ALA A 449 -9.91 10.40 -21.22
CA ALA A 449 -9.19 9.73 -20.14
C ALA A 449 -10.14 8.77 -19.41
N MET A 450 -9.58 7.81 -18.69
CA MET A 450 -10.28 6.94 -17.75
C MET A 450 -9.53 6.86 -16.43
N TYR A 451 -10.22 6.50 -15.34
CA TYR A 451 -9.56 6.16 -14.09
C TYR A 451 -9.42 4.65 -13.92
N MET A 452 -8.28 4.19 -13.38
CA MET A 452 -8.06 2.78 -13.06
C MET A 452 -7.37 2.60 -11.70
N SER A 453 -7.54 1.42 -11.10
CA SER A 453 -6.89 1.01 -9.85
C SER A 453 -6.20 -0.34 -10.04
N GLY A 454 -4.95 -0.45 -9.59
CA GLY A 454 -4.18 -1.69 -9.62
C GLY A 454 -2.69 -1.46 -9.45
N THR A 455 -1.95 -2.50 -9.08
CA THR A 455 -0.47 -2.49 -9.16
C THR A 455 0.02 -2.31 -10.60
N SER A 456 -0.80 -2.70 -11.58
CA SER A 456 -0.69 -2.39 -13.01
C SER A 456 -0.63 -0.89 -13.32
N MET A 457 -1.21 -0.02 -12.48
CA MET A 457 -1.12 1.43 -12.62
C MET A 457 0.10 2.00 -11.88
N SER A 458 0.63 1.30 -10.87
CA SER A 458 1.83 1.71 -10.14
C SER A 458 3.14 1.38 -10.86
N ALA A 459 3.19 0.24 -11.56
CA ALA A 459 4.34 -0.14 -12.38
C ALA A 459 4.77 0.93 -13.41
N PRO A 460 3.88 1.52 -14.25
CA PRO A 460 4.28 2.51 -15.25
C PRO A 460 4.75 3.84 -14.63
N VAL A 461 4.24 4.21 -13.45
CA VAL A 461 4.73 5.36 -12.69
C VAL A 461 6.20 5.17 -12.29
N VAL A 462 6.57 3.97 -11.84
CA VAL A 462 7.98 3.62 -11.53
C VAL A 462 8.81 3.45 -12.81
N ALA A 463 8.24 2.93 -13.90
CA ALA A 463 8.92 2.83 -15.19
C ALA A 463 9.28 4.21 -15.78
N GLY A 464 8.36 5.17 -15.69
CA GLY A 464 8.63 6.57 -16.03
C GLY A 464 9.70 7.19 -15.12
N ALA A 465 9.63 6.96 -13.81
CA ALA A 465 10.68 7.41 -12.89
C ALA A 465 12.06 6.86 -13.26
N ALA A 466 12.16 5.56 -13.57
CA ALA A 466 13.38 4.94 -14.08
C ALA A 466 13.89 5.61 -15.36
N ALA A 467 13.01 5.94 -16.32
CA ALA A 467 13.39 6.65 -17.53
C ALA A 467 13.93 8.07 -17.25
N VAL A 468 13.34 8.82 -16.31
CA VAL A 468 13.86 10.13 -15.88
C VAL A 468 15.24 9.99 -15.21
N LEU A 469 15.43 8.99 -14.35
CA LEU A 469 16.74 8.69 -13.74
C LEU A 469 17.80 8.39 -14.82
N LEU A 470 17.44 7.61 -15.83
CA LEU A 470 18.31 7.23 -16.95
C LEU A 470 18.58 8.38 -17.93
N GLN A 471 17.68 9.37 -18.04
CA GLN A 471 17.98 10.63 -18.72
C GLN A 471 18.99 11.47 -17.91
N ALA A 472 18.76 11.57 -16.59
CA ALA A 472 19.61 12.36 -15.69
C ALA A 472 21.03 11.78 -15.54
N ASN A 473 21.17 10.46 -15.62
CA ASN A 473 22.46 9.76 -15.65
C ASN A 473 22.37 8.49 -16.54
N PRO A 474 22.76 8.58 -17.82
CA PRO A 474 22.68 7.45 -18.76
C PRO A 474 23.51 6.22 -18.39
N SER A 475 24.49 6.37 -17.50
CA SER A 475 25.40 5.30 -17.06
C SER A 475 24.86 4.42 -15.93
N LEU A 476 23.69 4.75 -15.36
CA LEU A 476 23.08 3.92 -14.31
C LEU A 476 22.79 2.51 -14.82
N THR A 477 23.17 1.52 -14.01
CA THR A 477 22.79 0.12 -14.18
C THR A 477 21.37 -0.11 -13.63
N PRO A 478 20.66 -1.17 -14.07
CA PRO A 478 19.34 -1.49 -13.54
C PRO A 478 19.32 -1.68 -12.01
N SER A 479 20.34 -2.35 -11.46
CA SER A 479 20.52 -2.58 -10.03
C SER A 479 20.70 -1.26 -9.25
N LEU A 480 21.37 -0.27 -9.83
CA LEU A 480 21.55 1.04 -9.21
C LEU A 480 20.27 1.90 -9.31
N VAL A 481 19.55 1.84 -10.43
CA VAL A 481 18.21 2.46 -10.54
C VAL A 481 17.28 1.88 -9.46
N LYS A 482 17.21 0.55 -9.34
CA LYS A 482 16.45 -0.14 -8.29
C LYS A 482 16.86 0.31 -6.88
N ALA A 483 18.15 0.36 -6.59
CA ALA A 483 18.66 0.76 -5.28
C ALA A 483 18.36 2.23 -4.94
N ILE A 484 18.53 3.16 -5.89
CA ILE A 484 18.22 4.60 -5.71
C ILE A 484 16.73 4.80 -5.42
N LEU A 485 15.86 4.13 -6.17
CA LEU A 485 14.40 4.23 -6.00
C LEU A 485 13.95 3.73 -4.61
N MET A 486 14.51 2.63 -4.11
CA MET A 486 14.25 2.15 -2.75
C MET A 486 14.84 3.08 -1.69
N TYR A 487 16.10 3.50 -1.86
CA TYR A 487 16.83 4.31 -0.88
C TYR A 487 16.15 5.66 -0.59
N THR A 488 15.53 6.25 -1.60
CA THR A 488 14.89 7.58 -1.52
C THR A 488 13.39 7.52 -1.23
N ALA A 489 12.78 6.33 -1.27
CA ALA A 489 11.36 6.11 -1.00
C ALA A 489 10.96 6.55 0.43
N GLN A 490 9.70 6.92 0.59
CA GLN A 490 9.13 7.37 1.87
C GLN A 490 8.47 6.19 2.62
N PRO A 491 8.90 5.85 3.85
CA PRO A 491 8.17 4.91 4.68
C PRO A 491 6.73 5.40 4.97
N LEU A 492 5.76 4.54 4.70
CA LEU A 492 4.34 4.73 4.99
C LEU A 492 4.00 4.30 6.40
N ALA A 493 3.07 5.03 7.02
CA ALA A 493 2.47 4.64 8.30
C ALA A 493 1.61 3.37 8.16
N ASN A 494 1.62 2.54 9.20
CA ASN A 494 0.77 1.34 9.35
C ASN A 494 0.93 0.29 8.23
N ALA A 495 2.11 0.21 7.61
CA ALA A 495 2.48 -0.80 6.61
C ALA A 495 3.81 -1.46 6.97
N ASN A 496 3.92 -2.78 6.85
CA ASN A 496 5.20 -3.49 7.03
C ASN A 496 5.95 -3.70 5.71
N MET A 497 7.19 -4.21 5.78
CA MET A 497 8.08 -4.42 4.63
C MET A 497 7.44 -5.26 3.51
N PHE A 498 6.63 -6.28 3.84
CA PHE A 498 5.94 -7.12 2.85
C PHE A 498 4.73 -6.43 2.20
N GLU A 499 4.31 -5.26 2.71
CA GLU A 499 3.23 -4.45 2.15
C GLU A 499 3.75 -3.26 1.34
N GLN A 500 4.74 -2.53 1.87
CA GLN A 500 5.25 -1.28 1.27
C GLN A 500 6.62 -1.41 0.59
N GLY A 501 7.33 -2.52 0.76
CA GLY A 501 8.75 -2.61 0.40
C GLY A 501 9.57 -1.58 1.18
N ALA A 502 10.50 -0.91 0.50
CA ALA A 502 11.27 0.21 1.05
C ALA A 502 10.44 1.48 1.31
N GLY A 503 9.20 1.52 0.83
CA GLY A 503 8.29 2.65 0.98
C GLY A 503 7.74 3.16 -0.35
N LEU A 504 7.23 4.39 -0.33
CA LEU A 504 6.53 5.03 -1.43
C LEU A 504 7.45 5.89 -2.30
N LEU A 505 7.38 5.67 -3.63
CA LEU A 505 8.18 6.31 -4.67
C LEU A 505 8.35 7.82 -4.47
N ASN A 506 9.60 8.27 -4.46
CA ASN A 506 10.03 9.67 -4.39
C ASN A 506 10.95 9.99 -5.58
N VAL A 507 10.40 10.63 -6.61
CA VAL A 507 11.15 10.93 -7.85
C VAL A 507 12.13 12.09 -7.64
N ASP A 508 11.80 13.06 -6.79
CA ASP A 508 12.70 14.18 -6.47
C ASP A 508 14.02 13.71 -5.84
N GLY A 509 13.92 12.92 -4.77
CA GLY A 509 15.08 12.34 -4.10
C GLY A 509 15.88 11.43 -5.02
N ALA A 510 15.19 10.56 -5.76
CA ALA A 510 15.80 9.61 -6.69
C ALA A 510 16.61 10.31 -7.80
N VAL A 511 16.07 11.36 -8.44
CA VAL A 511 16.76 12.12 -9.49
C VAL A 511 17.94 12.92 -8.94
N ARG A 512 17.80 13.54 -7.76
CA ARG A 512 18.91 14.26 -7.11
C ARG A 512 20.07 13.31 -6.81
N LEU A 513 19.78 12.12 -6.29
CA LEU A 513 20.79 11.10 -6.00
C LEU A 513 21.41 10.50 -7.28
N ALA A 514 20.61 10.22 -8.31
CA ALA A 514 21.08 9.75 -9.62
C ALA A 514 22.11 10.68 -10.27
N LYS A 515 21.93 12.00 -10.13
CA LYS A 515 22.89 13.02 -10.62
C LYS A 515 24.19 13.07 -9.82
N LEU A 516 24.19 12.61 -8.57
CA LEU A 516 25.41 12.51 -7.75
C LEU A 516 26.24 11.27 -8.11
N VAL A 517 25.63 10.20 -8.61
CA VAL A 517 26.36 8.98 -9.03
C VAL A 517 27.34 9.29 -10.16
N LYS A 518 28.59 8.81 -10.04
CA LYS A 518 29.60 8.91 -11.11
C LYS A 518 29.18 8.15 -12.36
N THR A 519 29.43 8.74 -13.54
CA THR A 519 29.18 8.13 -14.85
C THR A 519 30.06 6.91 -15.14
N THR A 520 31.19 6.77 -14.44
CA THR A 520 31.99 5.54 -14.39
C THR A 520 31.90 4.96 -12.98
N LEU A 521 31.22 3.82 -12.84
CA LEU A 521 31.14 3.10 -11.57
C LEU A 521 32.55 2.60 -11.17
N PRO A 522 33.03 2.87 -9.94
CA PRO A 522 34.32 2.36 -9.52
C PRO A 522 34.31 0.83 -9.43
N ALA A 523 35.37 0.18 -9.91
CA ALA A 523 35.49 -1.28 -9.82
C ALA A 523 35.92 -1.79 -8.43
N THR A 524 36.27 -0.88 -7.52
CA THR A 524 36.83 -1.19 -6.19
C THR A 524 35.89 -0.70 -5.10
N ASN A 525 35.56 -1.55 -4.13
CA ASN A 525 34.76 -1.16 -2.96
C ASN A 525 35.51 -0.17 -2.06
N GLY A 526 34.78 0.76 -1.43
CA GLY A 526 35.35 1.84 -0.62
C GLY A 526 35.82 3.08 -1.40
N ALA A 527 35.95 3.02 -2.74
CA ALA A 527 36.03 4.22 -3.56
C ALA A 527 34.71 5.03 -3.46
N ALA A 528 34.73 6.34 -3.73
CA ALA A 528 33.50 7.13 -3.70
C ALA A 528 32.60 6.83 -4.92
N LEU A 529 31.38 6.34 -4.70
CA LEU A 529 30.34 6.19 -5.74
C LEU A 529 29.85 7.55 -6.28
N LEU A 530 29.84 8.57 -5.43
CA LEU A 530 29.27 9.89 -5.72
C LEU A 530 30.34 10.92 -6.10
N THR A 531 29.91 11.94 -6.85
CA THR A 531 30.68 13.14 -7.23
C THR A 531 30.73 14.19 -6.12
N ALA A 532 29.77 14.18 -5.20
CA ALA A 532 29.73 15.00 -3.99
C ALA A 532 29.07 14.23 -2.82
N ALA A 533 29.09 14.80 -1.62
CA ALA A 533 28.43 14.23 -0.45
C ALA A 533 26.90 14.17 -0.62
N LEU A 534 26.25 13.24 0.10
CA LEU A 534 24.79 13.19 0.20
C LEU A 534 24.24 14.48 0.85
N PRO A 535 23.03 14.94 0.49
CA PRO A 535 22.38 16.08 1.15
C PRO A 535 22.20 15.81 2.65
N THR A 536 22.58 16.75 3.51
CA THR A 536 22.60 16.57 4.98
C THR A 536 21.24 16.20 5.57
N SER A 537 20.13 16.71 5.03
CA SER A 537 18.78 16.41 5.51
C SER A 537 18.17 15.13 4.94
N GLN A 538 18.77 14.53 3.90
CA GLN A 538 18.27 13.35 3.16
C GLN A 538 16.74 13.30 3.05
N SER A 539 16.19 14.36 2.46
CA SER A 539 14.77 14.62 2.34
C SER A 539 14.43 15.30 1.02
N SER A 540 13.16 15.22 0.66
CA SER A 540 12.54 15.91 -0.48
C SER A 540 11.38 16.78 0.03
N VAL A 541 10.99 17.81 -0.71
CA VAL A 541 9.83 18.66 -0.35
C VAL A 541 8.74 18.49 -1.41
N ILE A 542 7.88 17.49 -1.23
CA ILE A 542 6.84 17.11 -2.21
C ILE A 542 5.51 17.71 -1.77
N ALA A 543 4.78 18.37 -2.68
CA ALA A 543 3.50 19.03 -2.40
C ALA A 543 3.51 19.94 -1.14
N GLY A 544 4.63 20.61 -0.88
CA GLY A 544 4.84 21.45 0.31
C GLY A 544 5.15 20.69 1.61
N GLN A 545 5.12 19.35 1.61
CA GLN A 545 5.49 18.52 2.76
C GLN A 545 6.96 18.07 2.69
N THR A 546 7.67 18.16 3.81
CA THR A 546 9.03 17.59 3.92
C THR A 546 8.94 16.08 4.14
N VAL A 547 9.40 15.32 3.15
CA VAL A 547 9.41 13.86 3.10
C VAL A 547 10.83 13.37 3.37
N LYS A 548 11.03 12.58 4.44
CA LYS A 548 12.33 11.93 4.72
C LYS A 548 12.52 10.71 3.82
N TRP A 549 13.73 10.52 3.31
CA TRP A 549 14.12 9.30 2.61
C TRP A 549 14.23 8.14 3.61
N GLY A 550 13.76 6.95 3.24
CA GLY A 550 13.87 5.74 4.05
C GLY A 550 15.30 5.22 4.22
N GLN A 551 16.22 5.64 3.34
CA GLN A 551 17.65 5.28 3.34
C GLN A 551 17.89 3.76 3.34
N GLY A 552 16.94 3.02 2.77
CA GLY A 552 16.81 1.57 2.88
C GLY A 552 16.84 0.87 1.53
N VAL A 553 17.37 -0.35 1.51
CA VAL A 553 17.51 -1.19 0.33
C VAL A 553 17.13 -2.63 0.71
N ILE A 554 16.13 -3.17 0.01
CA ILE A 554 15.76 -4.58 0.15
C ILE A 554 16.76 -5.45 -0.63
N THR A 555 17.20 -6.52 0.04
CA THR A 555 17.83 -7.70 -0.56
C THR A 555 16.86 -8.87 -0.43
N ASP A 556 17.15 -10.00 -1.06
CA ASP A 556 16.30 -11.19 -1.12
C ASP A 556 15.69 -11.59 0.24
N TRP A 557 16.51 -11.56 1.29
CA TRP A 557 16.17 -12.08 2.61
C TRP A 557 16.28 -11.06 3.75
N GLY A 558 16.62 -9.81 3.43
CA GLY A 558 17.01 -8.83 4.43
C GLY A 558 16.96 -7.40 3.92
N PHE A 559 17.17 -6.46 4.84
CA PHE A 559 17.09 -5.04 4.58
C PHE A 559 18.38 -4.35 5.05
N LEU A 560 19.00 -3.61 4.13
CA LEU A 560 20.17 -2.79 4.40
C LEU A 560 19.73 -1.35 4.58
N TYR A 561 20.40 -0.60 5.46
CA TYR A 561 20.09 0.82 5.68
C TYR A 561 21.36 1.68 5.86
N GLY A 562 21.19 2.98 5.65
CA GLY A 562 22.20 4.01 5.96
C GLY A 562 22.96 4.55 4.75
N SER A 563 23.54 5.74 4.91
CA SER A 563 24.29 6.50 3.89
C SER A 563 25.37 5.70 3.17
N ASN A 564 26.01 4.77 3.87
CA ASN A 564 27.05 3.89 3.35
C ASN A 564 26.64 3.25 2.01
N LEU A 565 25.42 2.74 1.89
CA LEU A 565 24.87 2.12 0.68
C LEU A 565 25.13 2.94 -0.60
N MET A 566 24.97 4.25 -0.50
CA MET A 566 25.11 5.17 -1.64
C MET A 566 26.50 5.78 -1.75
N THR A 567 27.45 5.47 -0.87
CA THR A 567 28.80 6.08 -0.87
C THR A 567 29.95 5.08 -1.07
N MET A 568 29.82 3.81 -0.65
CA MET A 568 30.96 2.87 -0.59
C MET A 568 30.81 1.50 -1.29
N TRP A 569 29.59 1.07 -1.65
CA TRP A 569 29.29 -0.35 -1.99
C TRP A 569 29.06 -0.59 -3.50
N GLN A 570 29.76 0.13 -4.36
CA GLN A 570 29.58 0.09 -5.82
C GLN A 570 29.54 -1.31 -6.47
N SER A 571 30.24 -2.33 -5.94
CA SER A 571 30.29 -3.64 -6.63
C SER A 571 28.94 -4.33 -6.76
N VAL A 572 28.01 -4.22 -5.80
CA VAL A 572 26.68 -4.84 -5.91
C VAL A 572 25.79 -4.19 -6.97
N TYR A 573 26.12 -2.97 -7.38
CA TYR A 573 25.37 -2.22 -8.37
C TYR A 573 26.00 -2.31 -9.78
N GLY A 574 27.00 -3.18 -9.98
CA GLY A 574 27.62 -3.40 -11.29
C GLY A 574 26.65 -3.95 -12.35
N SER A 575 27.01 -3.83 -13.62
CA SER A 575 26.20 -4.40 -14.72
C SER A 575 26.07 -5.92 -14.56
N GLY A 576 24.86 -6.44 -14.71
CA GLY A 576 24.56 -7.86 -14.52
C GLY A 576 24.67 -8.37 -13.07
N GLN A 577 24.85 -7.49 -12.07
CA GLN A 577 24.79 -7.86 -10.66
C GLN A 577 23.36 -7.78 -10.14
N ILE A 578 22.93 -8.80 -9.40
CA ILE A 578 21.62 -8.83 -8.76
C ILE A 578 21.81 -8.44 -7.30
N LEU A 579 20.99 -7.51 -6.82
CA LEU A 579 21.10 -6.96 -5.47
C LEU A 579 20.68 -7.98 -4.39
N GLY A 580 19.82 -8.94 -4.77
CA GLY A 580 19.47 -10.13 -4.02
C GLY A 580 20.69 -10.96 -3.61
N ASP A 581 21.54 -11.31 -4.59
CA ASP A 581 22.78 -12.09 -4.43
C ASP A 581 23.80 -11.50 -3.43
N ALA A 582 23.59 -10.30 -2.89
CA ALA A 582 24.38 -9.77 -1.78
C ALA A 582 24.16 -10.55 -0.47
N THR A 583 22.99 -11.21 -0.33
CA THR A 583 22.62 -12.03 0.82
C THR A 583 22.31 -13.47 0.41
N ALA A 584 22.70 -14.43 1.24
CA ALA A 584 22.46 -15.85 1.03
C ALA A 584 22.02 -16.51 2.34
N ILE A 585 21.19 -17.55 2.27
CA ILE A 585 20.91 -18.39 3.44
C ILE A 585 21.68 -19.69 3.30
N ALA A 586 22.62 -19.93 4.21
CA ALA A 586 23.40 -21.17 4.31
C ALA A 586 23.13 -21.81 5.68
N ASN A 587 22.66 -23.06 5.70
CA ASN A 587 22.32 -23.80 6.92
C ASN A 587 21.39 -23.05 7.89
N GLY A 588 20.44 -22.26 7.37
CA GLY A 588 19.51 -21.45 8.16
C GLY A 588 20.05 -20.08 8.60
N VAL A 589 21.33 -19.77 8.35
CA VAL A 589 21.97 -18.50 8.70
C VAL A 589 21.99 -17.56 7.48
N LEU A 590 21.52 -16.33 7.66
CA LEU A 590 21.55 -15.25 6.67
C LEU A 590 22.99 -14.70 6.47
N GLY A 591 23.78 -15.41 5.68
CA GLY A 591 25.14 -15.02 5.32
C GLY A 591 25.20 -13.81 4.37
N ILE A 592 26.30 -13.08 4.52
CA ILE A 592 26.83 -12.14 3.53
C ILE A 592 27.59 -12.94 2.46
N VAL A 593 27.35 -12.67 1.17
CA VAL A 593 28.15 -13.29 0.10
C VAL A 593 29.49 -12.56 -0.04
N ALA A 594 30.57 -13.23 0.37
CA ALA A 594 31.93 -12.69 0.30
C ALA A 594 32.29 -12.29 -1.14
N GLY A 595 32.87 -11.10 -1.31
CA GLY A 595 33.21 -10.54 -2.62
C GLY A 595 32.04 -9.89 -3.37
N LYS A 596 30.78 -10.06 -2.93
CA LYS A 596 29.67 -9.21 -3.37
C LYS A 596 29.61 -7.92 -2.56
N ILE A 597 29.82 -8.01 -1.25
CA ILE A 597 29.91 -6.89 -0.32
C ILE A 597 31.16 -7.00 0.58
N SER A 598 31.71 -5.87 1.02
CA SER A 598 32.92 -5.79 1.88
C SER A 598 32.64 -6.01 3.38
N SER A 599 33.69 -6.28 4.16
CA SER A 599 33.62 -6.25 5.62
C SER A 599 33.21 -4.85 6.12
N GLY A 600 32.04 -4.74 6.75
CA GLY A 600 31.51 -3.46 7.26
C GLY A 600 29.99 -3.27 7.12
N VAL A 601 29.30 -4.10 6.34
CA VAL A 601 27.83 -4.20 6.40
C VAL A 601 27.51 -5.12 7.57
N LEU A 602 26.84 -4.59 8.59
CA LEU A 602 26.38 -5.35 9.73
C LEU A 602 24.99 -5.94 9.42
N LEU A 603 24.93 -6.94 8.54
CA LEU A 603 23.75 -7.80 8.46
C LEU A 603 23.81 -8.76 9.64
N LYS A 604 22.86 -8.63 10.56
CA LYS A 604 22.68 -9.60 11.64
C LYS A 604 21.82 -10.76 11.17
N SER A 605 22.42 -11.94 11.19
CA SER A 605 21.75 -13.23 11.06
C SER A 605 21.68 -13.91 12.42
N GLY A 606 20.50 -14.39 12.81
CA GLY A 606 20.27 -14.87 14.17
C GLY A 606 19.99 -13.71 15.14
N ALA A 607 20.09 -13.98 16.44
CA ALA A 607 19.63 -13.09 17.50
C ALA A 607 20.10 -11.63 17.35
N VAL A 608 19.15 -10.69 17.45
CA VAL A 608 19.42 -9.25 17.46
C VAL A 608 20.07 -8.85 18.79
N SER A 609 21.37 -9.10 18.95
CA SER A 609 22.12 -8.45 20.03
C SER A 609 22.17 -6.95 19.74
N VAL A 610 21.51 -6.17 20.59
CA VAL A 610 21.55 -4.71 20.58
C VAL A 610 22.89 -4.28 21.16
N GLY A 611 23.87 -4.01 20.27
CA GLY A 611 25.13 -3.40 20.68
C GLY A 611 24.91 -1.92 20.98
N SER A 612 25.35 -1.48 22.16
CA SER A 612 25.13 -0.15 22.77
C SER A 612 23.67 0.19 23.10
N SER A 613 23.35 0.08 24.40
CA SER A 613 22.28 0.79 25.13
C SER A 613 20.96 1.01 24.35
N GLY A 614 20.21 -0.07 24.11
CA GLY A 614 18.88 0.03 23.51
C GLY A 614 17.93 -1.06 24.02
N THR A 615 16.66 -0.69 24.21
CA THR A 615 15.60 -1.61 24.66
C THR A 615 15.04 -2.40 23.49
N LEU A 616 15.00 -3.73 23.60
CA LEU A 616 14.19 -4.57 22.72
C LEU A 616 12.74 -4.55 23.23
N LEU A 617 11.81 -4.10 22.40
CA LEU A 617 10.37 -4.20 22.65
C LEU A 617 9.75 -5.11 21.59
N ALA A 618 9.07 -6.16 22.05
CA ALA A 618 8.35 -7.10 21.20
C ALA A 618 6.93 -7.29 21.75
N ASP A 619 5.97 -7.38 20.84
CA ASP A 619 4.58 -7.77 21.10
C ASP A 619 4.49 -9.28 20.82
N GLY A 620 4.40 -10.10 21.87
CA GLY A 620 4.48 -11.56 21.81
C GLY A 620 5.84 -12.17 22.15
N VAL A 621 6.14 -13.31 21.53
CA VAL A 621 7.24 -14.21 21.98
C VAL A 621 8.60 -13.84 21.40
N VAL A 622 9.60 -13.71 22.28
CA VAL A 622 11.01 -13.62 21.90
C VAL A 622 11.64 -15.02 21.92
N PHE A 623 11.98 -15.53 20.73
CA PHE A 623 12.75 -16.76 20.57
C PHE A 623 14.22 -16.46 20.25
N ALA A 624 15.14 -17.03 21.02
CA ALA A 624 16.56 -17.04 20.72
C ALA A 624 17.14 -18.46 20.82
N ASP A 625 17.95 -18.82 19.82
CA ASP A 625 18.88 -19.96 19.85
C ASP A 625 20.18 -19.44 20.50
N GLY A 626 20.58 -19.99 21.65
CA GLY A 626 21.72 -19.52 22.44
C GLY A 626 21.38 -18.59 23.62
N THR A 627 22.13 -17.49 23.75
CA THR A 627 22.09 -16.61 24.93
C THR A 627 21.37 -15.29 24.68
N ILE A 628 20.43 -14.92 25.54
CA ILE A 628 19.84 -13.57 25.60
C ILE A 628 20.67 -12.72 26.58
N LEU A 629 21.18 -11.58 26.10
CA LEU A 629 21.96 -10.61 26.88
C LEU A 629 21.27 -9.24 26.87
N GLY A 630 21.11 -8.64 28.05
CA GLY A 630 20.59 -7.27 28.20
C GLY A 630 21.39 -6.44 29.20
N ASP A 631 21.78 -5.24 28.79
CA ASP A 631 22.39 -4.18 29.61
C ASP A 631 21.26 -3.20 29.99
N GLY A 632 20.50 -3.53 31.04
CA GLY A 632 19.26 -2.84 31.42
C GLY A 632 18.05 -3.76 31.67
N ILE A 633 16.90 -3.45 31.06
CA ILE A 633 15.61 -4.14 31.30
C ILE A 633 15.25 -5.04 30.12
N ILE A 634 14.92 -6.31 30.40
CA ILE A 634 14.29 -7.24 29.46
C ILE A 634 12.79 -7.24 29.73
N ILE A 635 11.97 -6.91 28.71
CA ILE A 635 10.50 -6.90 28.79
C ILE A 635 9.93 -7.77 27.68
N GLY A 636 9.00 -8.68 28.02
CA GLY A 636 8.20 -9.43 27.05
C GLY A 636 6.74 -9.51 27.48
N ASP A 637 5.83 -9.26 26.54
CA ASP A 637 4.39 -9.53 26.67
C ASP A 637 4.14 -10.96 26.13
N GLY A 638 3.98 -11.94 27.03
CA GLY A 638 3.93 -13.36 26.73
C GLY A 638 5.12 -14.18 27.25
N SER A 639 6.06 -14.56 26.37
CA SER A 639 7.11 -15.54 26.70
C SER A 639 8.51 -15.11 26.25
N VAL A 640 9.50 -15.35 27.12
CA VAL A 640 10.93 -15.15 26.85
C VAL A 640 11.63 -16.50 26.96
N LEU A 641 12.11 -17.03 25.83
CA LEU A 641 12.67 -18.38 25.73
C LEU A 641 14.05 -18.37 25.06
N ALA A 642 15.01 -19.04 25.71
CA ALA A 642 16.39 -19.18 25.22
C ALA A 642 16.87 -20.64 25.29
N ASP A 643 17.34 -21.20 24.17
CA ASP A 643 18.07 -22.46 24.13
C ASP A 643 19.52 -22.23 24.58
N GLY A 644 19.71 -22.08 25.91
CA GLY A 644 20.97 -21.67 26.50
C GLY A 644 20.78 -20.86 27.78
N SER A 645 21.14 -19.58 27.77
CA SER A 645 21.15 -18.73 28.96
C SER A 645 20.44 -17.39 28.78
N VAL A 646 19.84 -16.89 29.86
CA VAL A 646 19.34 -15.51 29.95
C VAL A 646 20.16 -14.79 31.01
N LEU A 647 20.89 -13.75 30.61
CA LEU A 647 21.73 -12.94 31.49
C LEU A 647 21.33 -11.45 31.35
N ALA A 648 21.05 -10.78 32.47
CA ALA A 648 20.69 -9.36 32.48
C ALA A 648 21.42 -8.60 33.60
N ASP A 649 22.11 -7.52 33.23
CA ASP A 649 22.61 -6.51 34.18
C ASP A 649 21.44 -5.53 34.48
N GLY A 650 20.51 -6.00 35.31
CA GLY A 650 19.27 -5.26 35.61
C GLY A 650 18.07 -6.15 35.95
N THR A 651 16.90 -5.81 35.40
CA THR A 651 15.59 -6.41 35.76
C THR A 651 14.98 -7.17 34.59
N ILE A 652 14.41 -8.35 34.87
CA ILE A 652 13.64 -9.14 33.90
C ILE A 652 12.14 -9.04 34.27
N LEU A 653 11.32 -8.59 33.31
CA LEU A 653 9.87 -8.48 33.42
C LEU A 653 9.21 -9.30 32.31
N GLY A 654 8.36 -10.25 32.69
CA GLY A 654 7.50 -10.98 31.76
C GLY A 654 6.15 -11.26 32.40
N ASP A 655 5.06 -11.13 31.66
CA ASP A 655 3.71 -11.42 32.19
C ASP A 655 3.39 -12.94 32.19
N GLY A 656 4.06 -13.73 31.35
CA GLY A 656 3.90 -15.17 31.21
C GLY A 656 5.09 -15.98 31.72
N THR A 657 5.89 -16.56 30.80
CA THR A 657 7.00 -17.47 31.20
C THR A 657 8.36 -17.01 30.69
N THR A 658 9.34 -17.01 31.61
CA THR A 658 10.77 -16.85 31.31
C THR A 658 11.47 -18.19 31.53
N ARG A 659 12.14 -18.75 30.51
CA ARG A 659 12.91 -20.00 30.63
C ARG A 659 14.21 -19.96 29.85
N ALA A 660 15.21 -20.67 30.39
CA ALA A 660 16.51 -20.90 29.77
C ALA A 660 16.95 -22.34 30.10
N ASP A 661 17.44 -23.08 29.10
CA ASP A 661 17.77 -24.51 29.27
C ASP A 661 19.04 -24.76 30.11
N MET A 662 19.98 -23.81 30.17
CA MET A 662 21.26 -23.94 30.86
C MET A 662 21.37 -23.07 32.13
N SER A 663 21.12 -21.76 32.07
CA SER A 663 21.00 -20.93 33.29
C SER A 663 20.33 -19.57 33.09
N LEU A 664 19.59 -19.13 34.11
CA LEU A 664 19.05 -17.78 34.28
C LEU A 664 19.88 -17.05 35.34
N ARG A 665 20.41 -15.86 35.03
CA ARG A 665 21.10 -15.00 36.00
C ARG A 665 20.73 -13.53 35.79
N PHE A 666 20.58 -12.80 36.89
CA PHE A 666 20.19 -11.40 36.92
C PHE A 666 20.67 -10.79 38.24
N ASP A 667 21.05 -9.51 38.21
CA ASP A 667 21.69 -8.86 39.37
C ASP A 667 20.69 -8.16 40.32
N ALA A 668 19.41 -8.06 39.94
CA ALA A 668 18.36 -7.43 40.76
C ALA A 668 17.21 -8.39 41.13
N PHE A 669 16.15 -8.46 40.31
CA PHE A 669 14.92 -9.22 40.60
C PHE A 669 14.30 -9.81 39.33
N VAL A 670 13.61 -10.94 39.50
CA VAL A 670 12.58 -11.44 38.59
C VAL A 670 11.23 -11.20 39.25
N LEU A 671 10.32 -10.54 38.54
CA LEU A 671 8.95 -10.31 39.00
C LEU A 671 7.98 -11.07 38.10
N GLY A 672 7.04 -11.79 38.73
CA GLY A 672 5.94 -12.50 38.09
C GLY A 672 4.70 -12.47 38.99
N ASP A 673 3.55 -12.83 38.45
CA ASP A 673 2.31 -12.90 39.24
C ASP A 673 2.19 -14.21 40.05
N ASN A 674 1.28 -14.24 41.01
CA ASN A 674 1.14 -15.34 41.97
C ASN A 674 0.28 -16.50 41.42
N THR A 675 0.37 -16.80 40.12
CA THR A 675 -0.35 -17.92 39.49
C THR A 675 0.48 -19.21 39.50
N ALA A 676 -0.20 -20.36 39.42
CA ALA A 676 0.37 -21.68 39.68
C ALA A 676 1.46 -22.16 38.67
N CYS A 677 1.76 -21.38 37.63
CA CYS A 677 2.85 -21.62 36.69
C CYS A 677 4.20 -20.99 37.10
N MET A 678 4.23 -20.10 38.11
CA MET A 678 5.45 -19.50 38.67
C MET A 678 5.56 -19.70 40.18
N GLN A 679 5.99 -20.90 40.61
CA GLN A 679 6.62 -21.03 41.92
C GLN A 679 8.12 -20.70 41.80
N PRO A 680 8.67 -19.78 42.62
CA PRO A 680 10.10 -19.56 42.69
C PRO A 680 10.81 -20.82 43.20
N ILE A 681 11.77 -21.33 42.43
CA ILE A 681 12.77 -22.27 42.92
C ILE A 681 13.92 -21.42 43.47
N PHE A 682 14.25 -21.61 44.76
CA PHE A 682 15.45 -21.07 45.38
C PHE A 682 16.66 -21.96 45.12
#